data_AF-A0A8T7GPT5-F1
#
_entry.id   AF-A0A8T7GPT5-F1
#
_cell.length_a   1.000
_cell.length_b   1.000
_cell.length_c   1.000
_cell.angle_alpha   90.00
_cell.angle_beta   90.00
_cell.angle_gamma   90.00
#
_symmetry.space_group_name_H-M   'P 1'
#
loop_
_entity.id
_entity.type
_entity.pdbx_description
1 polymer ?
#
loop_
_entity_poly.entity_id
_entity_poly.type
_entity_poly.pdbx_seq_one_letter_code
_entity_poly.pdbx_strand_id
1 'polypeptide(L)'
;MTLAHVPVHVEFEARVERVLVQRAGYRWRGAVEVKYREARLVLFMAGAVAQWLTKGERLRIKLHTQPSIVEGRYSCLPGDYEAYRVWEGELVKIWPPWSRRVTLPRRDPLRGDVVYEYEILAREAVTEQDYIDIVSLEQYHYASKEEIVAVWRCPICGRFIESNVQPECPVHHVPACLQEIRGSLPSSRFLVLELVSRKPFEPRIVGYVRVDTPIPLMHRRLPDGRIEKMIREKVFPKDWFHPTYWPLAYSRRITIIRRYRELAKEYASKRLARAIVGEEIAELALRHANTAAARIARVVIHPDYRGDGLGVLAVKMAVQWIAERRIPEMKKRKHIVETIAQMARYNPFFEKAGFVYMWDTASGRPVLMYPLTEEARRRIEEFLRNDPVARQHGGRLYRPRYKPADPITEPIRLVNVSKIYSSELDISRLPPGLREVLKAFGVEKRRVERYVLREVNITINPGEVVAVVGASGAGKTTLLRMIIGASMKEPPDQYKPSEGSVSLPGNAKLACLLPGEMEPAFGTETLLEHVTQKLGDPAEGVEVLNVVGLSDAVFYRARFDELSTGQKERAKLASLLAERPNIVIVDEFAAHLDPLTAQRVARKLSRIARKHKITLIVSTNRSEILKALAPDSLIYVGYGRAYKAEASETPTPQHQ
;
A
#
# COMPACT_ATOMS: atom_id res chain seq x y z
N MET A 1 45.59 -30.83 21.64
CA MET A 1 44.26 -30.99 22.28
C MET A 1 43.28 -31.42 21.20
N THR A 2 42.79 -32.65 21.28
CA THR A 2 41.78 -33.17 20.35
C THR A 2 40.45 -32.48 20.66
N LEU A 3 39.92 -31.69 19.73
CA LEU A 3 38.64 -31.01 19.93
C LEU A 3 37.51 -32.03 20.08
N ALA A 4 36.60 -31.80 21.02
CA ALA A 4 35.48 -32.69 21.30
C ALA A 4 34.58 -32.84 20.07
N HIS A 5 34.27 -34.08 19.68
CA HIS A 5 33.47 -34.39 18.51
C HIS A 5 32.06 -33.77 18.59
N VAL A 6 31.69 -33.02 17.55
CA VAL A 6 30.35 -32.45 17.37
C VAL A 6 29.61 -33.26 16.29
N PRO A 7 28.40 -33.77 16.56
CA PRO A 7 27.66 -34.55 15.58
C PRO A 7 27.09 -33.67 14.46
N VAL A 8 27.13 -34.19 13.23
CA VAL A 8 26.52 -33.59 12.03
C VAL A 8 25.31 -34.44 11.61
N HIS A 9 24.29 -33.81 11.03
CA HIS A 9 23.00 -34.38 10.64
C HIS A 9 22.12 -34.91 11.79
N VAL A 10 22.58 -34.84 13.03
CA VAL A 10 21.85 -35.24 14.24
C VAL A 10 21.56 -34.01 15.11
N GLU A 11 20.38 -33.97 15.71
CA GLU A 11 20.01 -32.92 16.65
C GLU A 11 20.70 -33.11 18.01
N PHE A 12 21.20 -32.02 18.58
CA PHE A 12 21.75 -32.01 19.93
C PHE A 12 21.37 -30.74 20.70
N GLU A 13 21.35 -30.82 22.02
CA GLU A 13 21.09 -29.66 22.88
C GLU A 13 22.39 -28.97 23.29
N ALA A 14 22.46 -27.66 23.08
CA ALA A 14 23.54 -26.80 23.53
C ALA A 14 23.00 -25.66 24.39
N ARG A 15 23.86 -25.10 25.25
CA ARG A 15 23.52 -23.93 26.08
C ARG A 15 24.20 -22.68 25.56
N VAL A 16 23.47 -21.57 25.50
CA VAL A 16 24.02 -20.27 25.13
C VAL A 16 25.02 -19.81 26.20
N GLU A 17 26.29 -19.65 25.83
CA GLU A 17 27.32 -19.08 26.71
C GLU A 17 27.39 -17.56 26.54
N ARG A 18 27.29 -17.07 25.30
CA ARG A 18 27.44 -15.65 24.97
C ARG A 18 26.63 -15.28 23.73
N VAL A 19 26.07 -14.07 23.74
CA VAL A 19 25.44 -13.44 22.57
C VAL A 19 26.34 -12.32 22.09
N LEU A 20 26.67 -12.32 20.80
CA LEU A 20 27.60 -11.42 20.16
C LEU A 20 26.84 -10.59 19.13
N VAL A 21 26.38 -9.41 19.52
CA VAL A 21 25.71 -8.47 18.62
C VAL A 21 26.50 -7.18 18.63
N GLN A 22 26.98 -6.76 17.46
CA GLN A 22 27.73 -5.52 17.32
C GLN A 22 26.79 -4.32 17.37
N ARG A 23 27.26 -3.18 17.89
CA ARG A 23 26.46 -1.95 17.96
C ARG A 23 26.12 -1.38 16.58
N ALA A 24 27.09 -1.42 15.66
CA ALA A 24 26.87 -1.07 14.26
C ALA A 24 26.35 -2.30 13.51
N GLY A 25 25.24 -2.14 12.78
CA GLY A 25 24.63 -3.24 12.05
C GLY A 25 24.03 -4.35 12.92
N TYR A 26 23.64 -4.03 14.17
CA TYR A 26 23.10 -4.98 15.15
C TYR A 26 21.91 -5.82 14.64
N ARG A 27 21.25 -5.38 13.57
CA ARG A 27 20.12 -6.10 12.97
C ARG A 27 20.55 -7.24 12.02
N TRP A 28 21.66 -7.11 11.30
CA TRP A 28 22.15 -8.14 10.36
C TRP A 28 23.44 -8.82 10.82
N ARG A 29 24.19 -8.22 11.75
CA ARG A 29 25.44 -8.76 12.29
C ARG A 29 25.22 -9.36 13.68
N GLY A 30 25.12 -10.68 13.75
CA GLY A 30 24.99 -11.40 15.01
C GLY A 30 25.72 -12.74 15.01
N ALA A 31 26.12 -13.17 16.20
CA ALA A 31 26.55 -14.53 16.45
C ALA A 31 26.16 -14.98 17.86
N VAL A 32 26.02 -16.28 18.06
CA VAL A 32 25.70 -16.88 19.35
C VAL A 32 26.73 -17.96 19.64
N GLU A 33 27.43 -17.83 20.76
CA GLU A 33 28.34 -18.85 21.25
C GLU A 33 27.56 -19.83 22.13
N VAL A 34 27.61 -21.10 21.78
CA VAL A 34 26.92 -22.19 22.49
C VAL A 34 27.91 -23.26 22.91
N LYS A 35 27.63 -23.91 24.04
CA LYS A 35 28.40 -25.03 24.57
C LYS A 35 27.63 -26.33 24.45
N TYR A 36 28.26 -27.31 23.81
CA TYR A 36 27.82 -28.69 23.75
C TYR A 36 28.92 -29.58 24.32
N ARG A 37 28.67 -30.21 25.48
CA ARG A 37 29.71 -30.92 26.26
C ARG A 37 30.92 -30.00 26.49
N GLU A 38 32.08 -30.34 25.94
CA GLU A 38 33.31 -29.53 26.01
C GLU A 38 33.52 -28.66 24.75
N ALA A 39 32.75 -28.90 23.68
CA ALA A 39 32.85 -28.15 22.45
C ALA A 39 32.15 -26.78 22.55
N ARG A 40 32.78 -25.76 21.97
CA ARG A 40 32.21 -24.42 21.79
C ARG A 40 31.93 -24.18 20.31
N LEU A 41 30.70 -23.80 20.01
CA LEU A 41 30.26 -23.48 18.66
C LEU A 41 29.85 -22.02 18.58
N VAL A 42 30.27 -21.33 17.52
CA VAL A 42 29.85 -19.97 17.18
C VAL A 42 28.90 -20.08 15.99
N LEU A 43 27.64 -19.77 16.24
CA LEU A 43 26.56 -19.79 15.26
C LEU A 43 26.39 -18.38 14.67
N PHE A 44 26.77 -18.17 13.41
CA PHE A 44 26.55 -16.90 12.73
C PHE A 44 25.10 -16.79 12.26
N MET A 45 24.44 -15.66 12.56
CA MET A 45 23.03 -15.40 12.23
C MET A 45 22.72 -13.90 12.14
N ALA A 46 21.50 -13.56 11.72
CA ALA A 46 21.04 -12.18 11.77
C ALA A 46 21.02 -11.66 13.22
N GLY A 47 21.60 -10.49 13.46
CA GLY A 47 21.63 -9.90 14.80
C GLY A 47 20.23 -9.59 15.37
N ALA A 48 19.25 -9.34 14.50
CA ALA A 48 17.84 -9.20 14.86
C ALA A 48 17.23 -10.47 15.48
N VAL A 49 17.81 -11.65 15.21
CA VAL A 49 17.49 -12.93 15.88
C VAL A 49 18.34 -13.09 17.12
N ALA A 50 19.66 -12.93 17.00
CA ALA A 50 20.62 -13.19 18.08
C ALA A 50 20.33 -12.37 19.35
N GLN A 51 19.96 -11.09 19.20
CA GLN A 51 19.68 -10.19 20.33
C GLN A 51 18.54 -10.65 21.27
N TRP A 52 17.69 -11.57 20.82
CA TRP A 52 16.59 -12.11 21.62
C TRP A 52 17.01 -13.26 22.52
N LEU A 53 18.17 -13.86 22.28
CA LEU A 53 18.71 -14.95 23.05
C LEU A 53 19.40 -14.43 24.31
N THR A 54 19.46 -15.26 25.34
CA THR A 54 20.10 -14.92 26.61
C THR A 54 21.01 -16.04 27.08
N LYS A 55 22.05 -15.66 27.82
CA LYS A 55 22.99 -16.63 28.41
C LYS A 55 22.24 -17.62 29.28
N GLY A 56 22.53 -18.91 29.09
CA GLY A 56 21.91 -20.02 29.81
C GLY A 56 20.70 -20.63 29.11
N GLU A 57 20.16 -19.99 28.06
CA GLU A 57 19.09 -20.60 27.26
C GLU A 57 19.54 -21.89 26.59
N ARG A 58 18.61 -22.83 26.44
CA ARG A 58 18.84 -24.09 25.74
C ARG A 58 18.41 -23.97 24.29
N LEU A 59 19.30 -24.35 23.39
CA LEU A 59 19.04 -24.48 21.97
C LEU A 59 19.17 -25.94 21.55
N ARG A 60 18.26 -26.39 20.69
CA ARG A 60 18.42 -27.63 19.94
C ARG A 60 18.94 -27.28 18.55
N ILE A 61 20.07 -27.86 18.18
CA ILE A 61 20.83 -27.51 16.99
C ILE A 61 20.97 -28.75 16.12
N LYS A 62 20.83 -28.58 14.81
CA LYS A 62 21.16 -29.59 13.81
C LYS A 62 22.15 -29.00 12.82
N LEU A 63 23.34 -29.58 12.73
CA LEU A 63 24.32 -29.18 11.72
C LEU A 63 24.06 -29.94 10.40
N HIS A 64 24.15 -29.25 9.27
CA HIS A 64 24.04 -29.80 7.93
C HIS A 64 25.40 -30.09 7.30
N THR A 65 26.42 -29.37 7.72
CA THR A 65 27.78 -29.48 7.20
C THR A 65 28.76 -29.55 8.37
N GLN A 66 29.97 -30.03 8.09
CA GLN A 66 31.03 -30.06 9.07
C GLN A 66 31.47 -28.62 9.40
N PRO A 67 31.41 -28.17 10.66
CA PRO A 67 31.80 -26.82 11.02
C PRO A 67 33.31 -26.63 10.89
N SER A 68 33.71 -25.44 10.43
CA SER A 68 35.12 -25.03 10.39
C SER A 68 35.66 -24.80 11.80
N ILE A 69 36.98 -24.91 12.02
CA ILE A 69 37.59 -24.66 13.32
C ILE A 69 38.42 -23.38 13.23
N VAL A 70 38.12 -22.40 14.08
CA VAL A 70 38.82 -21.12 14.18
C VAL A 70 39.14 -20.85 15.65
N GLU A 71 40.42 -20.64 15.97
CA GLU A 71 40.89 -20.36 17.35
C GLU A 71 40.35 -21.36 18.40
N GLY A 72 40.29 -22.65 18.04
CA GLY A 72 39.80 -23.72 18.92
C GLY A 72 38.28 -23.73 19.16
N ARG A 73 37.50 -23.00 18.33
CA ARG A 73 36.03 -23.00 18.35
C ARG A 73 35.49 -23.48 17.01
N TYR A 74 34.35 -24.16 17.04
CA TYR A 74 33.62 -24.56 15.85
C TYR A 74 32.83 -23.36 15.31
N SER A 75 33.13 -22.93 14.09
CA SER A 75 32.50 -21.81 13.40
C SER A 75 31.48 -22.35 12.38
N CYS A 76 30.21 -22.00 12.59
CA CYS A 76 29.07 -22.45 11.78
C CYS A 76 28.50 -21.27 11.00
N LEU A 77 28.60 -21.29 9.66
CA LEU A 77 28.04 -20.25 8.82
C LEU A 77 26.50 -20.36 8.77
N PRO A 78 25.79 -19.29 8.36
CA PRO A 78 24.33 -19.25 8.43
C PRO A 78 23.61 -20.36 7.63
N GLY A 79 24.25 -20.97 6.63
CA GLY A 79 23.69 -22.09 5.86
C GLY A 79 23.98 -23.47 6.44
N ASP A 80 24.84 -23.57 7.45
CA ASP A 80 25.40 -24.83 7.94
C ASP A 80 24.52 -25.51 9.00
N TYR A 81 23.45 -24.86 9.47
CA TYR A 81 22.70 -25.36 10.62
C TYR A 81 21.24 -24.90 10.67
N GLU A 82 20.45 -25.62 11.47
CA GLU A 82 19.18 -25.15 12.03
C GLU A 82 19.30 -25.00 13.54
N ALA A 83 18.55 -24.05 14.10
CA ALA A 83 18.47 -23.85 15.53
C ALA A 83 17.02 -23.66 15.98
N TYR A 84 16.70 -24.32 17.09
CA TYR A 84 15.42 -24.26 17.76
C TYR A 84 15.65 -23.82 19.21
N ARG A 85 14.94 -22.80 19.66
CA ARG A 85 14.89 -22.47 21.08
C ARG A 85 14.01 -23.48 21.80
N VAL A 86 14.48 -23.97 22.94
CA VAL A 86 13.66 -24.72 23.89
C VAL A 86 13.03 -23.73 24.87
N TRP A 87 11.71 -23.55 24.80
CA TRP A 87 10.97 -22.63 25.67
C TRP A 87 9.75 -23.33 26.26
N GLU A 88 9.67 -23.41 27.59
CA GLU A 88 8.55 -24.05 28.32
C GLU A 88 8.24 -25.48 27.81
N GLY A 89 9.27 -26.22 27.41
CA GLY A 89 9.13 -27.60 26.89
C GLY A 89 8.82 -27.70 25.40
N GLU A 90 8.52 -26.60 24.72
CA GLU A 90 8.27 -26.56 23.28
C GLU A 90 9.51 -26.12 22.49
N LEU A 91 9.61 -26.57 21.24
CA LEU A 91 10.63 -26.14 20.30
C LEU A 91 10.12 -24.98 19.43
N VAL A 92 10.90 -23.91 19.35
CA VAL A 92 10.61 -22.74 18.51
C VAL A 92 11.72 -22.58 17.50
N LYS A 93 11.45 -22.78 16.21
CA LYS A 93 12.47 -22.64 15.17
C LYS A 93 12.91 -21.18 15.06
N ILE A 94 14.17 -20.89 15.38
CA ILE A 94 14.73 -19.53 15.31
C ILE A 94 15.66 -19.35 14.11
N TRP A 95 16.19 -20.46 13.56
CA TRP A 95 17.08 -20.46 12.41
C TRP A 95 16.87 -21.72 11.55
N PRO A 96 16.87 -21.65 10.20
CA PRO A 96 16.97 -20.44 9.37
C PRO A 96 15.77 -19.47 9.53
N PRO A 97 15.92 -18.22 9.06
CA PRO A 97 14.86 -17.22 9.09
C PRO A 97 13.61 -17.71 8.36
N TRP A 98 12.44 -17.23 8.77
CA TRP A 98 11.19 -17.57 8.10
C TRP A 98 11.15 -17.06 6.67
N SER A 99 10.64 -17.89 5.77
CA SER A 99 10.34 -17.51 4.39
C SER A 99 9.17 -18.33 3.84
N ARG A 100 8.42 -17.73 2.92
CA ARG A 100 7.32 -18.36 2.20
C ARG A 100 7.21 -17.75 0.81
N ARG A 101 7.22 -18.61 -0.21
CA ARG A 101 6.93 -18.20 -1.59
C ARG A 101 5.42 -18.26 -1.80
N VAL A 102 4.86 -17.20 -2.37
CA VAL A 102 3.43 -17.07 -2.64
C VAL A 102 3.23 -16.46 -4.02
N THR A 103 2.34 -17.07 -4.78
CA THR A 103 1.84 -16.50 -6.04
C THR A 103 0.63 -15.64 -5.74
N LEU A 104 0.66 -14.39 -6.18
CA LEU A 104 -0.46 -13.46 -6.09
C LEU A 104 -1.06 -13.28 -7.49
N PRO A 105 -2.11 -14.04 -7.84
CA PRO A 105 -2.74 -13.92 -9.14
C PRO A 105 -3.49 -12.60 -9.22
N ARG A 106 -3.21 -11.84 -10.28
CA ARG A 106 -3.97 -10.66 -10.65
C ARG A 106 -5.17 -11.11 -11.46
N ARG A 107 -6.32 -11.22 -10.80
CA ARG A 107 -7.57 -11.59 -11.47
C ARG A 107 -8.23 -10.38 -12.12
N ASP A 108 -8.77 -10.60 -13.30
CA ASP A 108 -9.74 -9.71 -13.92
C ASP A 108 -10.95 -9.57 -12.97
N PRO A 109 -11.36 -8.35 -12.59
CA PRO A 109 -12.42 -8.18 -11.60
C PRO A 109 -13.81 -8.58 -12.09
N LEU A 110 -13.99 -8.77 -13.40
CA LEU A 110 -15.29 -8.98 -14.05
C LEU A 110 -15.40 -10.42 -14.55
N ARG A 111 -14.35 -10.96 -15.17
CA ARG A 111 -14.31 -12.36 -15.63
C ARG A 111 -13.78 -13.34 -14.59
N GLY A 112 -12.95 -12.87 -13.65
CA GLY A 112 -12.27 -13.71 -12.67
C GLY A 112 -10.99 -14.39 -13.17
N ASP A 113 -10.71 -14.32 -14.47
CA ASP A 113 -9.52 -14.90 -15.12
C ASP A 113 -8.22 -14.23 -14.65
N VAL A 114 -7.12 -14.97 -14.65
CA VAL A 114 -5.80 -14.43 -14.26
C VAL A 114 -5.17 -13.67 -15.42
N VAL A 115 -4.91 -12.38 -15.22
CA VAL A 115 -4.27 -11.49 -16.21
C VAL A 115 -2.74 -11.59 -16.16
N TYR A 116 -2.18 -11.74 -14.96
CA TYR A 116 -0.75 -11.87 -14.68
C TYR A 116 -0.56 -12.32 -13.22
N GLU A 117 0.57 -12.93 -12.86
CA GLU A 117 0.85 -13.39 -11.50
C GLU A 117 2.14 -12.79 -10.96
N TYR A 118 2.09 -12.24 -9.75
CA TYR A 118 3.30 -11.88 -9.03
C TYR A 118 3.82 -13.09 -8.25
N GLU A 119 5.09 -13.43 -8.45
CA GLU A 119 5.80 -14.35 -7.56
C GLU A 119 6.49 -13.57 -6.44
N ILE A 120 5.98 -13.72 -5.22
CA ILE A 120 6.47 -12.98 -4.05
C ILE A 120 7.14 -13.96 -3.08
N LEU A 121 8.36 -13.64 -2.66
CA LEU A 121 9.03 -14.28 -1.52
C LEU A 121 8.84 -13.39 -0.29
N ALA A 122 7.92 -13.78 0.59
CA ALA A 122 7.80 -13.18 1.91
C ALA A 122 8.87 -13.80 2.82
N ARG A 123 9.80 -13.02 3.36
CA ARG A 123 10.85 -13.54 4.24
C ARG A 123 11.30 -12.52 5.28
N GLU A 124 11.99 -12.97 6.31
CA GLU A 124 12.61 -12.06 7.26
C GLU A 124 13.74 -11.25 6.60
N ALA A 125 13.86 -9.98 7.00
CA ALA A 125 15.02 -9.14 6.66
C ALA A 125 16.23 -9.60 7.47
N VAL A 126 17.33 -9.89 6.79
CA VAL A 126 18.54 -10.45 7.42
C VAL A 126 19.85 -9.85 6.93
N THR A 127 19.82 -9.11 5.82
CA THR A 127 21.00 -8.46 5.26
C THR A 127 20.94 -6.94 5.42
N GLU A 128 22.09 -6.27 5.34
CA GLU A 128 22.17 -4.80 5.30
C GLU A 128 21.32 -4.22 4.16
N GLN A 129 21.42 -4.83 2.97
CA GLN A 129 20.65 -4.42 1.79
C GLN A 129 19.14 -4.49 2.03
N ASP A 130 18.64 -5.50 2.76
CA ASP A 130 17.21 -5.56 3.10
C ASP A 130 16.77 -4.34 3.91
N TYR A 131 17.58 -3.88 4.86
CA TYR A 131 17.27 -2.71 5.67
C TYR A 131 17.43 -1.40 4.90
N ILE A 132 18.39 -1.31 3.96
CA ILE A 132 18.51 -0.17 3.04
C ILE A 132 17.26 -0.08 2.15
N ASP A 133 16.79 -1.20 1.59
CA ASP A 133 15.57 -1.25 0.79
C ASP A 133 14.32 -0.85 1.61
N ILE A 134 14.27 -1.22 2.90
CA ILE A 134 13.21 -0.77 3.83
C ILE A 134 13.25 0.74 4.05
N VAL A 135 14.44 1.33 4.19
CA VAL A 135 14.61 2.80 4.31
C VAL A 135 14.11 3.50 3.06
N SER A 136 14.43 2.98 1.87
CA SER A 136 13.90 3.47 0.59
C SER A 136 12.37 3.41 0.55
N LEU A 137 11.76 2.33 1.06
CA LEU A 137 10.30 2.21 1.14
C LEU A 137 9.66 3.21 2.12
N GLU A 138 10.31 3.51 3.25
CA GLU A 138 9.78 4.46 4.24
C GLU A 138 9.71 5.89 3.70
N GLN A 139 10.60 6.27 2.79
CA GLN A 139 10.54 7.59 2.14
C GLN A 139 9.22 7.81 1.37
N TYR A 140 8.62 6.75 0.83
CA TYR A 140 7.28 6.85 0.20
C TYR A 140 6.12 6.92 1.19
N HIS A 141 6.36 6.65 2.48
CA HIS A 141 5.31 6.72 3.50
C HIS A 141 5.27 8.11 4.15
N TYR A 142 6.44 8.69 4.41
CA TYR A 142 6.55 10.04 4.94
C TYR A 142 6.48 11.03 3.79
N ALA A 143 5.28 11.52 3.52
CA ALA A 143 4.93 12.35 2.37
C ALA A 143 5.69 13.68 2.19
N SER A 144 6.72 13.95 3.02
CA SER A 144 7.55 15.14 2.98
C SER A 144 9.01 14.77 2.70
N LYS A 145 9.64 15.48 1.75
CA LYS A 145 11.08 15.38 1.47
C LYS A 145 11.95 15.75 2.68
N GLU A 146 11.39 16.46 3.67
CA GLU A 146 12.11 16.96 4.85
C GLU A 146 12.17 15.95 6.00
N GLU A 147 11.35 14.90 5.97
CA GLU A 147 11.37 13.92 7.06
C GLU A 147 12.54 12.95 6.89
N ILE A 148 13.51 13.08 7.80
CA ILE A 148 14.62 12.13 7.91
C ILE A 148 14.07 10.82 8.48
N VAL A 149 14.25 9.72 7.75
CA VAL A 149 13.74 8.38 8.09
C VAL A 149 14.81 7.42 8.60
N ALA A 150 16.09 7.76 8.45
CA ALA A 150 17.20 6.90 8.84
C ALA A 150 18.36 7.66 9.49
N VAL A 151 18.99 7.01 10.47
CA VAL A 151 20.22 7.44 11.11
C VAL A 151 21.32 6.46 10.74
N TRP A 152 22.43 6.99 10.28
CA TRP A 152 23.62 6.27 9.84
C TRP A 152 24.78 6.53 10.78
N ARG A 153 25.77 5.63 10.77
CA ARG A 153 26.96 5.74 11.60
C ARG A 153 28.21 5.40 10.80
N CYS A 154 29.19 6.29 10.81
CA CYS A 154 30.49 6.01 10.19
C CYS A 154 31.15 4.80 10.89
N PRO A 155 31.62 3.78 10.15
CA PRO A 155 32.25 2.60 10.74
C PRO A 155 33.63 2.90 11.38
N ILE A 156 34.29 3.99 11.00
CA ILE A 156 35.65 4.34 11.47
C ILE A 156 35.57 5.24 12.70
N CYS A 157 35.05 6.47 12.57
CA CYS A 157 34.98 7.42 13.69
C CYS A 157 33.70 7.36 14.51
N GLY A 158 32.71 6.56 14.10
CA GLY A 158 31.46 6.41 14.84
C GLY A 158 30.52 7.62 14.79
N ARG A 159 30.79 8.65 13.97
CA ARG A 159 29.94 9.83 13.78
C ARG A 159 28.56 9.44 13.25
N PHE A 160 27.51 10.00 13.85
CA PHE A 160 26.13 9.84 13.37
C PHE A 160 25.84 10.84 12.24
N ILE A 161 25.11 10.36 11.23
CA ILE A 161 24.72 11.13 10.05
C ILE A 161 23.24 10.84 9.79
N GLU A 162 22.44 11.89 9.73
CA GLU A 162 21.02 11.81 9.42
C GLU A 162 20.83 11.99 7.91
N SER A 163 20.26 10.99 7.23
CA SER A 163 20.10 11.01 5.77
C SER A 163 19.06 9.99 5.32
N ASN A 164 18.35 10.28 4.23
CA ASN A 164 17.38 9.36 3.64
C ASN A 164 18.01 8.36 2.65
N VAL A 165 19.19 8.67 2.14
CA VAL A 165 20.04 7.76 1.34
C VAL A 165 21.31 7.43 2.11
N GLN A 166 21.99 6.34 1.77
CA GLN A 166 23.27 5.99 2.40
C GLN A 166 24.28 7.12 2.17
N PRO A 167 24.72 7.83 3.23
CA PRO A 167 25.67 8.92 3.08
C PRO A 167 27.10 8.38 3.19
N GLU A 168 28.05 9.12 2.62
CA GLU A 168 29.46 8.95 2.96
C GLU A 168 29.82 9.74 4.23
N CYS A 169 30.80 9.24 4.98
CA CYS A 169 31.35 9.98 6.10
C CYS A 169 32.09 11.23 5.59
N PRO A 170 31.77 12.44 6.06
CA PRO A 170 32.43 13.67 5.59
C PRO A 170 33.90 13.80 6.02
N VAL A 171 34.38 12.90 6.88
CA VAL A 171 35.77 12.89 7.38
C VAL A 171 36.59 11.76 6.74
N HIS A 172 35.98 10.59 6.53
CA HIS A 172 36.70 9.39 6.08
C HIS A 172 36.33 8.96 4.66
N HIS A 173 35.32 9.59 4.03
CA HIS A 173 34.84 9.28 2.68
C HIS A 173 34.54 7.79 2.46
N VAL A 174 34.05 7.12 3.51
CA VAL A 174 33.56 5.74 3.45
C VAL A 174 32.04 5.70 3.62
N PRO A 175 31.33 4.75 2.99
CA PRO A 175 29.90 4.57 3.19
C PRO A 175 29.56 4.37 4.67
N ALA A 176 28.59 5.13 5.18
CA ALA A 176 28.12 4.95 6.55
C ALA A 176 27.23 3.70 6.66
N CYS A 177 27.28 3.02 7.81
CA CYS A 177 26.43 1.87 8.10
C CYS A 177 25.09 2.34 8.67
N LEU A 178 23.99 1.70 8.28
CA LEU A 178 22.69 2.01 8.84
C LEU A 178 22.68 1.68 10.35
N GLN A 179 22.25 2.64 11.18
CA GLN A 179 22.15 2.45 12.62
C GLN A 179 20.69 2.23 13.03
N GLU A 180 19.81 3.14 12.65
CA GLU A 180 18.41 3.13 13.06
C GLU A 180 17.49 3.55 11.92
N ILE A 181 16.33 2.89 11.86
CA ILE A 181 15.20 3.31 11.04
C ILE A 181 14.23 4.01 11.99
N ARG A 182 13.86 5.26 11.67
CA ARG A 182 13.06 6.11 12.54
C ARG A 182 11.77 5.41 12.97
N GLY A 183 11.48 5.49 14.27
CA GLY A 183 10.30 4.87 14.87
C GLY A 183 10.35 3.34 14.99
N SER A 184 11.44 2.69 14.59
CA SER A 184 11.70 1.28 14.93
C SER A 184 12.31 1.16 16.32
N LEU A 185 12.03 0.05 17.00
CA LEU A 185 12.61 -0.30 18.29
C LEU A 185 13.74 -1.31 18.08
N PRO A 186 14.71 -1.44 19.00
CA PRO A 186 15.66 -2.55 18.97
C PRO A 186 14.95 -3.92 18.89
N SER A 187 13.82 -4.05 19.57
CA SER A 187 12.93 -5.22 19.54
C SER A 187 12.18 -5.45 18.22
N SER A 188 12.20 -4.51 17.28
CA SER A 188 11.47 -4.65 16.02
C SER A 188 12.05 -5.77 15.15
N ARG A 189 11.17 -6.59 14.58
CA ARG A 189 11.47 -7.58 13.53
C ARG A 189 10.80 -7.16 12.23
N PHE A 190 11.40 -7.50 11.10
CA PHE A 190 10.96 -7.04 9.79
C PHE A 190 10.75 -8.22 8.85
N LEU A 191 9.58 -8.27 8.23
CA LEU A 191 9.25 -9.15 7.12
C LEU A 191 9.27 -8.32 5.83
N VAL A 192 9.96 -8.79 4.80
CA VAL A 192 10.02 -8.17 3.49
C VAL A 192 9.28 -9.01 2.46
N LEU A 193 8.72 -8.34 1.45
CA LEU A 193 8.11 -8.95 0.28
C LEU A 193 9.03 -8.70 -0.92
N GLU A 194 9.77 -9.73 -1.30
CA GLU A 194 10.70 -9.70 -2.42
C GLU A 194 10.03 -10.19 -3.70
N LEU A 195 10.19 -9.44 -4.79
CA LEU A 195 9.68 -9.80 -6.11
C LEU A 195 10.68 -10.75 -6.79
N VAL A 196 10.31 -12.03 -6.92
CA VAL A 196 11.20 -13.09 -7.40
C VAL A 196 11.49 -12.91 -8.89
N SER A 197 10.43 -12.77 -9.67
CA SER A 197 10.48 -12.67 -11.14
C SER A 197 10.37 -11.20 -11.56
N ARG A 198 11.35 -10.38 -11.19
CA ARG A 198 11.39 -8.93 -11.45
C ARG A 198 12.13 -8.57 -12.73
N LYS A 199 11.72 -7.48 -13.39
CA LYS A 199 12.50 -6.84 -14.46
C LYS A 199 13.67 -6.04 -13.87
N PRO A 200 14.74 -5.73 -14.65
CA PRO A 200 15.92 -5.02 -14.13
C PRO A 200 15.64 -3.65 -13.49
N PHE A 201 14.58 -2.98 -13.92
CA PHE A 201 14.16 -1.68 -13.40
C PHE A 201 13.19 -1.78 -12.21
N GLU A 202 12.68 -2.97 -11.87
CA GLU A 202 11.75 -3.14 -10.76
C GLU A 202 12.50 -3.27 -9.43
N PRO A 203 11.93 -2.71 -8.34
CA PRO A 203 12.54 -2.81 -7.02
C PRO A 203 12.59 -4.27 -6.57
N ARG A 204 13.65 -4.63 -5.83
CA ARG A 204 13.80 -5.98 -5.27
C ARG A 204 12.73 -6.25 -4.21
N ILE A 205 12.53 -5.30 -3.30
CA ILE A 205 11.56 -5.37 -2.22
C ILE A 205 10.42 -4.41 -2.52
N VAL A 206 9.21 -4.94 -2.69
CA VAL A 206 7.99 -4.18 -3.05
C VAL A 206 7.16 -3.80 -1.82
N GLY A 207 7.51 -4.32 -0.64
CA GLY A 207 6.84 -3.98 0.61
C GLY A 207 7.48 -4.65 1.81
N TYR A 208 7.12 -4.16 3.00
CA TYR A 208 7.59 -4.75 4.25
C TYR A 208 6.56 -4.58 5.38
N VAL A 209 6.68 -5.43 6.40
CA VAL A 209 5.90 -5.39 7.64
C VAL A 209 6.85 -5.34 8.83
N ARG A 210 6.64 -4.38 9.74
CA ARG A 210 7.34 -4.32 11.03
C ARG A 210 6.47 -4.91 12.12
N VAL A 211 7.04 -5.84 12.86
CA VAL A 211 6.41 -6.46 14.03
C VAL A 211 7.19 -6.09 15.28
N ASP A 212 6.45 -5.56 16.26
CA ASP A 212 6.96 -5.18 17.58
C ASP A 212 6.26 -6.01 18.66
N THR A 213 6.77 -5.93 19.89
CA THR A 213 5.98 -6.31 21.05
C THR A 213 4.80 -5.33 21.21
N PRO A 214 3.73 -5.71 21.93
CA PRO A 214 2.62 -4.82 22.21
C PRO A 214 3.08 -3.54 22.92
N ILE A 215 2.41 -2.41 22.68
CA ILE A 215 2.70 -1.19 23.48
C ILE A 215 2.42 -1.48 24.97
N PRO A 216 3.13 -0.87 25.93
CA PRO A 216 2.95 -1.22 27.35
C PRO A 216 1.58 -0.86 27.91
N LEU A 217 1.06 0.32 27.57
CA LEU A 217 -0.19 0.86 28.10
C LEU A 217 -1.16 1.12 26.94
N MET A 218 -2.41 0.73 27.13
CA MET A 218 -3.47 1.02 26.15
C MET A 218 -4.72 1.50 26.87
N HIS A 219 -5.21 2.66 26.46
CA HIS A 219 -6.45 3.27 26.96
C HIS A 219 -7.40 3.45 25.79
N ARG A 220 -8.70 3.34 26.03
CA ARG A 220 -9.75 3.52 25.02
C ARG A 220 -10.41 4.89 25.16
N ARG A 221 -10.69 5.56 24.05
CA ARG A 221 -11.58 6.73 24.02
C ARG A 221 -13.00 6.27 23.72
N LEU A 222 -13.97 6.68 24.53
CA LEU A 222 -15.40 6.45 24.31
C LEU A 222 -16.00 7.57 23.44
N PRO A 223 -17.17 7.33 22.80
CA PRO A 223 -17.83 8.35 21.97
C PRO A 223 -18.16 9.66 22.70
N ASP A 224 -18.42 9.59 24.01
CA ASP A 224 -18.67 10.74 24.88
C ASP A 224 -17.38 11.47 25.34
N GLY A 225 -16.21 11.05 24.84
CA GLY A 225 -14.91 11.64 25.15
C GLY A 225 -14.23 11.09 26.40
N ARG A 226 -14.91 10.27 27.22
CA ARG A 226 -14.28 9.66 28.41
C ARG A 226 -13.18 8.69 28.01
N ILE A 227 -12.16 8.60 28.86
CA ILE A 227 -11.03 7.68 28.68
C ILE A 227 -11.15 6.50 29.63
N GLU A 228 -11.23 5.31 29.06
CA GLU A 228 -11.19 4.07 29.80
C GLU A 228 -9.76 3.52 29.85
N LYS A 229 -9.21 3.44 31.07
CA LYS A 229 -7.84 2.97 31.28
C LYS A 229 -7.73 1.46 31.13
N MET A 230 -6.54 1.04 30.66
CA MET A 230 -6.10 -0.36 30.54
C MET A 230 -7.12 -1.29 29.85
N ILE A 231 -7.76 -0.82 28.77
CA ILE A 231 -8.83 -1.55 28.07
C ILE A 231 -8.46 -2.99 27.72
N ARG A 232 -7.20 -3.26 27.32
CA ARG A 232 -6.77 -4.63 26.99
C ARG A 232 -6.88 -5.60 28.16
N GLU A 233 -6.52 -5.16 29.37
CA GLU A 233 -6.55 -6.00 30.57
C GLU A 233 -7.98 -6.26 31.07
N LYS A 234 -8.96 -5.49 30.58
CA LYS A 234 -10.37 -5.74 30.83
C LYS A 234 -10.97 -6.80 29.90
N VAL A 235 -10.39 -6.99 28.71
CA VAL A 235 -10.89 -7.91 27.69
C VAL A 235 -10.09 -9.21 27.65
N PHE A 236 -8.79 -9.13 27.91
CA PHE A 236 -7.84 -10.21 27.74
C PHE A 236 -6.98 -10.42 28.99
N PRO A 237 -6.43 -11.64 29.18
CA PRO A 237 -5.48 -11.91 30.25
C PRO A 237 -4.27 -10.97 30.20
N LYS A 238 -3.86 -10.47 31.37
CA LYS A 238 -2.77 -9.50 31.49
C LYS A 238 -1.44 -10.04 30.95
N ASP A 239 -1.17 -11.32 31.17
CA ASP A 239 0.07 -12.00 30.76
C ASP A 239 0.18 -12.20 29.24
N TRP A 240 -0.88 -11.91 28.47
CA TRP A 240 -0.79 -11.85 27.01
C TRP A 240 0.00 -10.63 26.54
N PHE A 241 -0.08 -9.51 27.27
CA PHE A 241 0.54 -8.24 26.88
C PHE A 241 1.76 -7.88 27.72
N HIS A 242 2.01 -8.62 28.81
CA HIS A 242 3.09 -8.35 29.75
C HIS A 242 3.88 -9.61 30.11
N PRO A 243 5.19 -9.47 30.42
CA PRO A 243 6.00 -8.27 30.27
C PRO A 243 6.29 -7.97 28.78
N THR A 244 6.07 -6.73 28.34
CA THR A 244 6.47 -6.26 27.01
C THR A 244 7.83 -5.54 27.05
N TYR A 245 8.42 -5.27 25.89
CA TYR A 245 9.59 -4.40 25.80
C TYR A 245 9.24 -2.98 26.26
N TRP A 246 9.65 -2.63 27.49
CA TRP A 246 9.41 -1.31 28.08
C TRP A 246 10.65 -0.78 28.83
N PRO A 247 11.66 -0.28 28.10
CA PRO A 247 12.89 0.29 28.68
C PRO A 247 12.66 1.29 29.83
N LEU A 248 11.66 2.15 29.69
CA LEU A 248 11.32 3.17 30.68
C LEU A 248 10.90 2.59 32.04
N ALA A 249 10.40 1.34 32.11
CA ALA A 249 10.08 0.70 33.38
C ALA A 249 11.33 0.39 34.23
N TYR A 250 12.51 0.30 33.59
CA TYR A 250 13.76 -0.08 34.24
C TYR A 250 14.65 1.13 34.55
N SER A 251 14.44 2.27 33.88
CA SER A 251 15.30 3.45 33.98
C SER A 251 15.39 4.06 35.38
N ARG A 252 14.41 3.78 36.25
CA ARG A 252 14.35 4.28 37.64
C ARG A 252 14.90 3.30 38.68
N ARG A 253 15.43 2.12 38.27
CA ARG A 253 16.01 1.17 39.22
C ARG A 253 17.26 1.75 39.87
N ILE A 254 17.36 1.62 41.20
CA ILE A 254 18.49 2.15 42.00
C ILE A 254 19.83 1.63 41.46
N THR A 255 19.89 0.36 41.06
CA THR A 255 21.08 -0.26 40.47
C THR A 255 21.54 0.43 39.18
N ILE A 256 20.61 0.77 38.29
CA ILE A 256 20.86 1.46 37.02
C ILE A 256 21.32 2.91 37.27
N ILE A 257 20.73 3.60 38.23
CA ILE A 257 21.13 4.96 38.61
C ILE A 257 22.54 4.96 39.20
N ARG A 258 22.85 3.99 40.06
CA ARG A 258 24.20 3.82 40.63
C ARG A 258 25.22 3.53 39.52
N ARG A 259 24.90 2.61 38.61
CA ARG A 259 25.74 2.27 37.44
C ARG A 259 26.01 3.47 36.56
N TYR A 260 25.00 4.29 36.26
CA TYR A 260 25.18 5.56 35.56
C TYR A 260 26.17 6.50 36.27
N ARG A 261 26.04 6.66 37.60
CA ARG A 261 26.93 7.52 38.40
C ARG A 261 28.37 7.01 38.41
N GLU A 262 28.57 5.68 38.48
CA GLU A 262 29.88 5.05 38.41
C GLU A 262 30.53 5.28 37.03
N LEU A 263 29.83 4.98 35.94
CA LEU A 263 30.32 5.17 34.57
C LEU A 263 30.59 6.65 34.24
N ALA A 264 29.74 7.56 34.74
CA ALA A 264 29.94 8.99 34.54
C ALA A 264 31.22 9.51 35.23
N LYS A 265 31.62 8.88 36.35
CA LYS A 265 32.90 9.15 37.02
C LYS A 265 34.06 8.50 36.29
N GLU A 266 33.92 7.21 35.92
CA GLU A 266 34.96 6.41 35.24
C GLU A 266 35.37 7.00 33.89
N TYR A 267 34.39 7.34 33.05
CA TYR A 267 34.65 7.83 31.69
C TYR A 267 34.74 9.36 31.59
N ALA A 268 34.59 10.09 32.71
CA ALA A 268 34.45 11.55 32.75
C ALA A 268 33.46 12.13 31.71
N SER A 269 32.46 11.34 31.28
CA SER A 269 31.56 11.67 30.16
C SER A 269 30.14 11.21 30.46
N LYS A 270 29.28 12.18 30.81
CA LYS A 270 27.85 11.93 31.04
C LYS A 270 27.14 11.40 29.78
N ARG A 271 27.60 11.81 28.59
CA ARG A 271 27.03 11.35 27.31
C ARG A 271 27.33 9.88 27.07
N LEU A 272 28.58 9.45 27.28
CA LEU A 272 28.97 8.05 27.11
C LEU A 272 28.29 7.17 28.16
N ALA A 273 28.25 7.60 29.43
CA ALA A 273 27.55 6.91 30.50
C ALA A 273 26.05 6.71 30.20
N ARG A 274 25.35 7.73 29.66
CA ARG A 274 23.94 7.60 29.25
C ARG A 274 23.75 6.61 28.12
N ALA A 275 24.66 6.58 27.13
CA ALA A 275 24.58 5.65 26.02
C ALA A 275 24.74 4.19 26.50
N ILE A 276 25.77 3.91 27.30
CA ILE A 276 26.03 2.57 27.86
C ILE A 276 24.84 2.11 28.70
N VAL A 277 24.36 2.96 29.62
CA VAL A 277 23.21 2.61 30.47
C VAL A 277 21.92 2.43 29.67
N GLY A 278 21.71 3.23 28.62
CA GLY A 278 20.59 3.05 27.70
C GLY A 278 20.61 1.68 27.02
N GLU A 279 21.79 1.21 26.62
CA GLU A 279 22.00 -0.13 26.05
C GLU A 279 21.73 -1.23 27.08
N GLU A 280 22.28 -1.12 28.29
CA GLU A 280 22.01 -2.07 29.38
C GLU A 280 20.51 -2.18 29.70
N ILE A 281 19.79 -1.04 29.70
CA ILE A 281 18.33 -1.00 29.89
C ILE A 281 17.60 -1.68 28.73
N ALA A 282 17.99 -1.40 27.49
CA ALA A 282 17.37 -1.99 26.31
C ALA A 282 17.58 -3.51 26.28
N GLU A 283 18.79 -3.97 26.59
CA GLU A 283 19.10 -5.39 26.70
C GLU A 283 18.24 -6.04 27.79
N LEU A 284 18.18 -5.44 28.98
CA LEU A 284 17.34 -5.93 30.08
C LEU A 284 15.86 -6.03 29.68
N ALA A 285 15.34 -5.02 28.97
CA ALA A 285 13.97 -5.04 28.45
C ALA A 285 13.75 -6.15 27.40
N LEU A 286 14.72 -6.43 26.51
CA LEU A 286 14.65 -7.56 25.56
C LEU A 286 14.64 -8.91 26.30
N ARG A 287 15.49 -9.07 27.32
CA ARG A 287 15.55 -10.31 28.11
C ARG A 287 14.23 -10.61 28.80
N HIS A 288 13.61 -9.58 29.40
CA HIS A 288 12.36 -9.75 30.14
C HIS A 288 11.11 -9.81 29.27
N ALA A 289 11.11 -9.21 28.08
CA ALA A 289 9.95 -9.25 27.19
C ALA A 289 9.56 -10.71 26.87
N ASN A 290 8.29 -11.01 27.13
CA ASN A 290 7.70 -12.34 26.98
C ASN A 290 6.17 -12.23 26.89
N THR A 291 5.68 -11.80 25.73
CA THR A 291 4.25 -11.57 25.51
C THR A 291 3.60 -12.72 24.72
N ALA A 292 2.32 -12.98 24.98
CA ALA A 292 1.49 -13.86 24.15
C ALA A 292 0.78 -13.09 23.01
N ALA A 293 0.98 -11.78 22.91
CA ALA A 293 0.51 -10.95 21.82
C ALA A 293 1.68 -10.48 20.93
N ALA A 294 1.38 -10.02 19.73
CA ALA A 294 2.33 -9.35 18.85
C ALA A 294 1.66 -8.14 18.21
N ARG A 295 2.45 -7.14 17.81
CA ARG A 295 1.91 -5.94 17.17
C ARG A 295 2.47 -5.77 15.77
N ILE A 296 1.59 -5.78 14.77
CA ILE A 296 1.94 -5.24 13.44
C ILE A 296 1.97 -3.72 13.58
N ALA A 297 3.17 -3.18 13.71
CA ALA A 297 3.41 -1.77 13.99
C ALA A 297 3.44 -0.92 12.72
N ARG A 298 3.80 -1.52 11.58
CA ARG A 298 3.99 -0.83 10.31
C ARG A 298 3.77 -1.79 9.15
N VAL A 299 3.08 -1.32 8.11
CA VAL A 299 2.96 -1.99 6.81
C VAL A 299 3.20 -0.94 5.75
N VAL A 300 4.19 -1.14 4.90
CA VAL A 300 4.51 -0.23 3.79
C VAL A 300 4.59 -1.04 2.51
N ILE A 301 3.88 -0.56 1.49
CA ILE A 301 3.90 -1.12 0.14
C ILE A 301 4.34 0.00 -0.80
N HIS A 302 5.22 -0.35 -1.75
CA HIS A 302 5.68 0.55 -2.79
C HIS A 302 4.49 1.17 -3.53
N PRO A 303 4.47 2.50 -3.80
CA PRO A 303 3.32 3.19 -4.39
C PRO A 303 2.76 2.53 -5.66
N ASP A 304 3.65 2.14 -6.58
CA ASP A 304 3.28 1.50 -7.84
C ASP A 304 2.67 0.12 -7.69
N TYR A 305 2.75 -0.49 -6.51
CA TYR A 305 2.21 -1.81 -6.20
C TYR A 305 1.03 -1.74 -5.21
N ARG A 306 0.63 -0.53 -4.79
CA ARG A 306 -0.56 -0.33 -3.95
C ARG A 306 -1.82 -0.60 -4.74
N GLY A 307 -2.81 -1.20 -4.07
CA GLY A 307 -4.10 -1.54 -4.70
C GLY A 307 -4.12 -2.90 -5.40
N ASP A 308 -2.99 -3.58 -5.52
CA ASP A 308 -2.87 -4.91 -6.16
C ASP A 308 -3.03 -6.07 -5.16
N GLY A 309 -3.49 -5.79 -3.94
CA GLY A 309 -3.68 -6.81 -2.89
C GLY A 309 -2.41 -7.15 -2.09
N LEU A 310 -1.26 -6.62 -2.46
CA LEU A 310 0.01 -6.81 -1.74
C LEU A 310 -0.05 -6.40 -0.27
N GLY A 311 -0.81 -5.36 0.08
CA GLY A 311 -1.03 -4.98 1.49
C GLY A 311 -1.75 -6.06 2.29
N VAL A 312 -2.76 -6.72 1.71
CA VAL A 312 -3.47 -7.83 2.36
C VAL A 312 -2.55 -9.05 2.47
N LEU A 313 -1.79 -9.35 1.41
CA LEU A 313 -0.80 -10.43 1.41
C LEU A 313 0.26 -10.21 2.49
N ALA A 314 0.82 -8.99 2.59
CA ALA A 314 1.83 -8.63 3.58
C ALA A 314 1.35 -8.93 5.00
N VAL A 315 0.13 -8.48 5.33
CA VAL A 315 -0.47 -8.72 6.64
C VAL A 315 -0.70 -10.21 6.90
N LYS A 316 -1.22 -10.96 5.92
CA LYS A 316 -1.43 -12.41 6.06
C LYS A 316 -0.11 -13.17 6.27
N MET A 317 0.95 -12.82 5.54
CA MET A 317 2.27 -13.42 5.71
C MET A 317 2.88 -13.09 7.06
N ALA A 318 2.71 -11.84 7.53
CA ALA A 318 3.14 -11.45 8.87
C ALA A 318 2.40 -12.22 9.98
N VAL A 319 1.10 -12.45 9.84
CA VAL A 319 0.32 -13.25 10.81
C VAL A 319 0.83 -14.70 10.87
N GLN A 320 1.10 -15.32 9.71
CA GLN A 320 1.68 -16.68 9.66
C GLN A 320 3.07 -16.73 10.30
N TRP A 321 3.94 -15.78 9.93
CA TRP A 321 5.27 -15.64 10.51
C TRP A 321 5.22 -15.47 12.04
N ILE A 322 4.33 -14.62 12.55
CA ILE A 322 4.12 -14.42 13.99
C ILE A 322 3.65 -15.72 14.66
N ALA A 323 2.70 -16.43 14.09
CA ALA A 323 2.15 -17.65 14.66
C ALA A 323 3.19 -18.78 14.70
N GLU A 324 3.90 -18.99 13.59
CA GLU A 324 4.85 -20.09 13.42
C GLU A 324 6.16 -19.84 14.20
N ARG A 325 6.65 -18.60 14.22
CA ARG A 325 7.96 -18.25 14.81
C ARG A 325 7.87 -17.47 16.12
N ARG A 326 6.66 -17.20 16.62
CA ARG A 326 6.39 -16.51 17.89
C ARG A 326 7.04 -15.12 17.97
N ILE A 327 6.96 -14.40 16.87
CA ILE A 327 7.63 -13.10 16.68
C ILE A 327 6.98 -12.02 17.55
N PRO A 328 7.76 -11.06 18.09
CA PRO A 328 9.21 -10.90 17.86
C PRO A 328 10.14 -11.69 18.77
N GLU A 329 9.69 -12.08 19.97
CA GLU A 329 10.58 -12.60 21.02
C GLU A 329 11.03 -14.03 20.78
N MET A 330 10.27 -14.83 20.01
CA MET A 330 10.46 -16.26 19.78
C MET A 330 10.36 -17.09 21.09
N LYS A 331 9.47 -16.70 22.01
CA LYS A 331 9.31 -17.31 23.35
C LYS A 331 7.91 -17.93 23.50
N LYS A 332 7.00 -17.26 24.21
CA LYS A 332 5.60 -17.65 24.39
C LYS A 332 4.86 -17.81 23.06
N ARG A 333 3.97 -18.80 23.00
CA ARG A 333 3.00 -18.96 21.91
C ARG A 333 2.13 -17.71 21.79
N LYS A 334 1.84 -17.30 20.55
CA LYS A 334 1.06 -16.09 20.28
C LYS A 334 -0.43 -16.41 20.18
N HIS A 335 -1.25 -15.70 20.94
CA HIS A 335 -2.70 -15.83 21.02
C HIS A 335 -3.42 -14.79 20.16
N ILE A 336 -2.82 -13.60 20.00
CA ILE A 336 -3.46 -12.47 19.32
C ILE A 336 -2.43 -11.57 18.64
N VAL A 337 -2.81 -11.00 17.50
CA VAL A 337 -2.03 -9.95 16.81
C VAL A 337 -2.82 -8.66 16.84
N GLU A 338 -2.24 -7.58 17.34
CA GLU A 338 -2.84 -6.24 17.33
C GLU A 338 -2.20 -5.33 16.28
N THR A 339 -2.94 -4.34 15.82
CA THR A 339 -2.40 -3.21 15.06
C THR A 339 -3.10 -1.91 15.47
N ILE A 340 -2.39 -0.80 15.34
CA ILE A 340 -2.91 0.54 15.61
C ILE A 340 -2.65 1.37 14.35
N ALA A 341 -3.70 1.60 13.55
CA ALA A 341 -3.51 2.07 12.18
C ALA A 341 -4.58 3.08 11.76
N GLN A 342 -4.26 4.38 11.78
CA GLN A 342 -5.20 5.42 11.35
C GLN A 342 -5.70 5.22 9.92
N MET A 343 -4.83 4.71 9.03
CA MET A 343 -5.18 4.42 7.63
C MET A 343 -6.28 3.35 7.48
N ALA A 344 -6.49 2.49 8.49
CA ALA A 344 -7.52 1.45 8.44
C ALA A 344 -8.95 2.04 8.39
N ARG A 345 -9.14 3.32 8.74
CA ARG A 345 -10.42 4.03 8.57
C ARG A 345 -10.77 4.29 7.11
N TYR A 346 -9.76 4.38 6.25
CA TYR A 346 -9.91 4.78 4.85
C TYR A 346 -9.62 3.63 3.89
N ASN A 347 -9.03 2.53 4.38
CA ASN A 347 -8.71 1.36 3.57
C ASN A 347 -8.91 0.06 4.37
N PRO A 348 -9.80 -0.85 3.93
CA PRO A 348 -10.14 -2.07 4.66
C PRO A 348 -9.11 -3.21 4.51
N PHE A 349 -7.84 -2.95 4.17
CA PHE A 349 -6.90 -4.05 3.89
C PHE A 349 -6.61 -4.93 5.13
N PHE A 350 -6.61 -4.37 6.35
CA PHE A 350 -6.52 -5.16 7.58
C PHE A 350 -7.77 -6.02 7.78
N GLU A 351 -8.96 -5.46 7.57
CA GLU A 351 -10.23 -6.22 7.66
C GLU A 351 -10.29 -7.35 6.62
N LYS A 352 -9.86 -7.08 5.38
CA LYS A 352 -9.70 -8.10 4.32
C LYS A 352 -8.66 -9.17 4.66
N ALA A 353 -7.69 -8.86 5.52
CA ALA A 353 -6.75 -9.83 6.05
C ALA A 353 -7.33 -10.63 7.25
N GLY A 354 -8.51 -10.27 7.74
CA GLY A 354 -9.22 -10.93 8.84
C GLY A 354 -9.11 -10.23 10.19
N PHE A 355 -8.53 -9.02 10.25
CA PHE A 355 -8.51 -8.24 11.49
C PHE A 355 -9.89 -7.66 11.78
N VAL A 356 -10.22 -7.56 13.05
CA VAL A 356 -11.50 -7.06 13.54
C VAL A 356 -11.26 -5.78 14.34
N TYR A 357 -12.06 -4.74 14.08
CA TYR A 357 -11.97 -3.48 14.81
C TYR A 357 -12.50 -3.62 16.23
N MET A 358 -11.71 -3.18 17.20
CA MET A 358 -12.03 -3.34 18.61
C MET A 358 -12.46 -2.02 19.25
N TRP A 359 -11.61 -0.99 19.16
CA TRP A 359 -11.85 0.33 19.75
C TRP A 359 -10.84 1.36 19.24
N ASP A 360 -11.05 2.63 19.60
CA ASP A 360 -10.07 3.69 19.41
C ASP A 360 -9.21 3.88 20.67
N THR A 361 -7.91 4.11 20.48
CA THR A 361 -7.01 4.53 21.57
C THR A 361 -7.47 5.85 22.18
N ALA A 362 -6.93 6.23 23.34
CA ALA A 362 -7.18 7.55 23.94
C ALA A 362 -6.90 8.73 22.98
N SER A 363 -5.93 8.55 22.08
CA SER A 363 -5.58 9.51 21.02
C SER A 363 -6.42 9.39 19.73
N GLY A 364 -7.48 8.57 19.73
CA GLY A 364 -8.39 8.40 18.59
C GLY A 364 -7.85 7.53 17.45
N ARG A 365 -6.80 6.73 17.69
CA ARG A 365 -6.26 5.82 16.67
C ARG A 365 -6.97 4.48 16.76
N PRO A 366 -7.45 3.91 15.65
CA PRO A 366 -8.19 2.65 15.70
C PRO A 366 -7.26 1.47 15.99
N VAL A 367 -7.76 0.58 16.85
CA VAL A 367 -7.13 -0.68 17.23
C VAL A 367 -7.89 -1.82 16.57
N LEU A 368 -7.18 -2.63 15.79
CA LEU A 368 -7.71 -3.84 15.19
C LEU A 368 -6.94 -5.06 15.70
N MET A 369 -7.61 -6.20 15.82
CA MET A 369 -7.02 -7.43 16.35
C MET A 369 -7.35 -8.64 15.50
N TYR A 370 -6.43 -9.59 15.44
CA TYR A 370 -6.57 -10.88 14.77
C TYR A 370 -6.36 -12.01 15.78
N PRO A 371 -7.34 -12.91 15.99
CA PRO A 371 -7.19 -14.04 16.89
C PRO A 371 -6.35 -15.17 16.25
N LEU A 372 -5.30 -15.61 16.95
CA LEU A 372 -4.50 -16.79 16.57
C LEU A 372 -4.97 -18.07 17.26
N THR A 373 -5.80 -17.94 18.30
CA THR A 373 -6.32 -19.05 19.12
C THR A 373 -7.83 -18.95 19.26
N GLU A 374 -8.49 -20.07 19.55
CA GLU A 374 -9.93 -20.10 19.80
C GLU A 374 -10.32 -19.25 21.02
N GLU A 375 -9.49 -19.26 22.07
CA GLU A 375 -9.72 -18.42 23.24
C GLU A 375 -9.72 -16.93 22.87
N ALA A 376 -8.76 -16.48 22.04
CA ALA A 376 -8.73 -15.10 21.59
C ALA A 376 -9.96 -14.74 20.73
N ARG A 377 -10.40 -15.67 19.87
CA ARG A 377 -11.60 -15.48 19.05
C ARG A 377 -12.84 -15.30 19.92
N ARG A 378 -13.07 -16.23 20.86
CA ARG A 378 -14.21 -16.18 21.79
C ARG A 378 -14.25 -14.87 22.59
N ARG A 379 -13.10 -14.41 23.10
CA ARG A 379 -13.00 -13.15 23.85
C ARG A 379 -13.31 -11.92 22.99
N ILE A 380 -12.83 -11.89 21.75
CA ILE A 380 -13.16 -10.84 20.79
C ILE A 380 -14.67 -10.82 20.53
N GLU A 381 -15.28 -11.96 20.24
CA GLU A 381 -16.71 -12.06 19.97
C GLU A 381 -17.57 -11.67 21.18
N GLU A 382 -17.20 -12.12 22.38
CA GLU A 382 -17.86 -11.74 23.62
C GLU A 382 -17.79 -10.22 23.86
N PHE A 383 -16.62 -9.62 23.66
CA PHE A 383 -16.46 -8.17 23.75
C PHE A 383 -17.33 -7.43 22.74
N LEU A 384 -17.34 -7.85 21.47
CA LEU A 384 -18.16 -7.24 20.43
C LEU A 384 -19.67 -7.39 20.68
N ARG A 385 -20.11 -8.43 21.41
CA ARG A 385 -21.53 -8.60 21.78
C ARG A 385 -21.93 -7.77 23.01
N ASN A 386 -21.07 -7.73 24.02
CA ASN A 386 -21.43 -7.23 25.35
C ASN A 386 -21.05 -5.76 25.57
N ASP A 387 -20.01 -5.25 24.90
CA ASP A 387 -19.59 -3.87 25.08
C ASP A 387 -20.55 -2.90 24.34
N PRO A 388 -21.09 -1.86 25.03
CA PRO A 388 -22.10 -0.97 24.45
C PRO A 388 -21.65 -0.22 23.20
N VAL A 389 -20.34 0.08 23.09
CA VAL A 389 -19.77 0.78 21.93
C VAL A 389 -19.42 -0.23 20.85
N ALA A 390 -18.79 -1.34 21.23
CA ALA A 390 -18.30 -2.33 20.29
C ALA A 390 -19.43 -3.01 19.49
N ARG A 391 -20.57 -3.26 20.15
CA ARG A 391 -21.77 -3.82 19.52
C ARG A 391 -22.30 -2.98 18.36
N GLN A 392 -22.15 -1.66 18.40
CA GLN A 392 -22.66 -0.76 17.35
C GLN A 392 -21.88 -0.87 16.04
N HIS A 393 -20.58 -1.14 16.12
CA HIS A 393 -19.73 -1.30 14.94
C HIS A 393 -19.54 -2.76 14.53
N GLY A 394 -19.79 -3.72 15.43
CA GLY A 394 -19.77 -5.15 15.12
C GLY A 394 -18.44 -5.62 14.52
N GLY A 395 -17.34 -5.06 14.99
CA GLY A 395 -16.01 -5.38 14.46
C GLY A 395 -15.61 -4.70 13.14
N ARG A 396 -16.44 -3.83 12.56
CA ARG A 396 -16.15 -3.12 11.31
C ARG A 396 -15.79 -1.65 11.55
N LEU A 397 -14.61 -1.25 11.10
CA LEU A 397 -14.12 0.12 11.11
C LEU A 397 -14.40 0.83 9.79
N TYR A 398 -13.98 0.24 8.67
CA TYR A 398 -14.10 0.90 7.38
C TYR A 398 -15.56 0.82 6.90
N ARG A 399 -16.13 1.99 6.61
CA ARG A 399 -17.46 2.12 6.02
C ARG A 399 -17.32 2.99 4.77
N PRO A 400 -17.70 2.50 3.58
CA PRO A 400 -17.74 3.32 2.39
C PRO A 400 -18.62 4.54 2.64
N ARG A 401 -18.08 5.73 2.37
CA ARG A 401 -18.76 7.01 2.57
C ARG A 401 -19.27 7.57 1.24
N TYR A 402 -18.57 7.27 0.15
CA TYR A 402 -18.94 7.77 -1.16
C TYR A 402 -20.37 7.34 -1.56
N LYS A 403 -21.20 8.34 -1.86
CA LYS A 403 -22.56 8.16 -2.40
C LYS A 403 -22.81 9.16 -3.54
N PRO A 404 -23.02 8.72 -4.78
CA PRO A 404 -23.45 9.61 -5.84
C PRO A 404 -24.92 10.02 -5.67
N ALA A 405 -25.41 10.87 -6.58
CA ALA A 405 -26.84 11.08 -6.76
C ALA A 405 -27.59 9.78 -7.07
N ASP A 406 -28.90 9.79 -6.88
CA ASP A 406 -29.74 8.64 -7.20
C ASP A 406 -29.58 8.23 -8.67
N PRO A 407 -29.60 6.92 -8.98
CA PRO A 407 -29.46 6.44 -10.35
C PRO A 407 -30.49 7.09 -11.27
N ILE A 408 -30.12 7.29 -12.54
CA ILE A 408 -31.06 7.84 -13.52
C ILE A 408 -32.29 6.93 -13.65
N THR A 409 -33.47 7.51 -13.77
CA THR A 409 -34.74 6.75 -13.76
C THR A 409 -35.09 6.14 -15.11
N GLU A 410 -34.59 6.72 -16.19
CA GLU A 410 -34.91 6.37 -17.57
C GLU A 410 -33.64 6.24 -18.42
N PRO A 411 -33.69 5.56 -19.59
CA PRO A 411 -32.56 5.50 -20.50
C PRO A 411 -32.25 6.84 -21.15
N ILE A 412 -30.97 7.07 -21.47
CA ILE A 412 -30.55 8.13 -22.40
C ILE A 412 -30.88 7.67 -23.82
N ARG A 413 -31.60 8.48 -24.60
CA ARG A 413 -32.04 8.11 -25.96
C ARG A 413 -31.57 9.13 -26.98
N LEU A 414 -30.95 8.63 -28.03
CA LEU A 414 -30.67 9.34 -29.27
C LEU A 414 -31.63 8.79 -30.33
N VAL A 415 -32.46 9.64 -30.91
CA VAL A 415 -33.47 9.26 -31.91
C VAL A 415 -33.23 10.03 -33.20
N ASN A 416 -32.92 9.29 -34.28
CA ASN A 416 -32.64 9.82 -35.62
C ASN A 416 -31.62 10.98 -35.64
N VAL A 417 -30.57 10.86 -34.83
CA VAL A 417 -29.63 11.97 -34.63
C VAL A 417 -28.64 12.09 -35.78
N SER A 418 -28.61 13.25 -36.43
CA SER A 418 -27.62 13.60 -37.44
C SER A 418 -26.82 14.84 -37.01
N LYS A 419 -25.52 14.87 -37.35
CA LYS A 419 -24.66 16.04 -37.14
C LYS A 419 -23.91 16.39 -38.42
N ILE A 420 -24.14 17.62 -38.88
CA ILE A 420 -23.49 18.20 -40.07
C ILE A 420 -22.51 19.27 -39.60
N TYR A 421 -21.29 19.24 -40.13
CA TYR A 421 -20.34 20.34 -40.02
C TYR A 421 -20.18 20.99 -41.38
N SER A 422 -20.41 22.30 -41.43
CA SER A 422 -20.14 23.14 -42.60
C SER A 422 -18.83 23.89 -42.38
N SER A 423 -17.85 23.70 -43.26
CA SER A 423 -16.64 24.53 -43.31
C SER A 423 -16.65 25.36 -44.59
N GLU A 424 -16.54 26.68 -44.47
CA GLU A 424 -16.24 27.55 -45.61
C GLU A 424 -14.72 27.66 -45.75
N LEU A 425 -14.18 27.10 -46.84
CA LEU A 425 -12.81 27.33 -47.24
C LEU A 425 -12.74 28.73 -47.88
N ASP A 426 -12.28 29.71 -47.10
CA ASP A 426 -12.06 31.07 -47.56
C ASP A 426 -10.56 31.34 -47.81
N ILE A 427 -10.19 31.41 -49.10
CA ILE A 427 -8.81 31.70 -49.53
C ILE A 427 -8.41 33.16 -49.24
N SER A 428 -9.33 34.02 -48.80
CA SER A 428 -9.09 35.44 -48.50
C SER A 428 -8.05 35.67 -47.40
N ARG A 429 -7.72 34.65 -46.60
CA ARG A 429 -6.72 34.70 -45.51
C ARG A 429 -5.35 34.16 -45.89
N LEU A 430 -5.19 33.59 -47.09
CA LEU A 430 -3.90 33.04 -47.54
C LEU A 430 -3.00 34.13 -48.15
N PRO A 431 -1.67 33.98 -48.18
CA PRO A 431 -0.77 34.88 -48.91
C PRO A 431 -1.10 34.95 -50.42
N PRO A 432 -0.84 36.07 -51.12
CA PRO A 432 -1.23 36.28 -52.53
C PRO A 432 -0.77 35.17 -53.48
N GLY A 433 0.49 34.72 -53.37
CA GLY A 433 1.03 33.65 -54.21
C GLY A 433 0.34 32.30 -54.02
N LEU A 434 -0.15 31.98 -52.81
CA LEU A 434 -0.92 30.76 -52.54
C LEU A 434 -2.37 30.88 -53.02
N ARG A 435 -2.94 32.10 -53.04
CA ARG A 435 -4.26 32.34 -53.61
C ARG A 435 -4.28 32.11 -55.12
N GLU A 436 -3.27 32.58 -55.84
CA GLU A 436 -3.21 32.37 -57.30
C GLU A 436 -3.08 30.90 -57.68
N VAL A 437 -2.25 30.15 -56.94
CA VAL A 437 -2.13 28.70 -57.13
C VAL A 437 -3.46 27.99 -56.87
N LEU A 438 -4.14 28.27 -55.75
CA LEU A 438 -5.42 27.63 -55.43
C LEU A 438 -6.57 28.06 -56.36
N LYS A 439 -6.56 29.30 -56.85
CA LYS A 439 -7.48 29.78 -57.90
C LYS A 439 -7.24 29.07 -59.24
N ALA A 440 -5.99 28.79 -59.60
CA ALA A 440 -5.66 28.01 -60.80
C ALA A 440 -6.19 26.56 -60.72
N PHE A 441 -6.40 26.03 -59.51
CA PHE A 441 -7.10 24.75 -59.27
C PHE A 441 -8.62 24.91 -59.01
N GLY A 442 -9.21 26.09 -59.25
CA GLY A 442 -10.65 26.35 -59.14
C GLY A 442 -11.20 26.45 -57.70
N VAL A 443 -10.34 26.66 -56.70
CA VAL A 443 -10.75 26.76 -55.28
C VAL A 443 -10.94 28.24 -54.91
N GLU A 444 -12.13 28.80 -55.13
CA GLU A 444 -12.42 30.23 -54.83
C GLU A 444 -13.17 30.42 -53.50
N LYS A 445 -14.33 29.78 -53.33
CA LYS A 445 -15.04 29.62 -52.06
C LYS A 445 -15.79 28.31 -52.10
N ARG A 446 -15.44 27.37 -51.23
CA ARG A 446 -16.12 26.07 -51.15
C ARG A 446 -16.71 25.89 -49.76
N ARG A 447 -18.05 25.90 -49.68
CA ARG A 447 -18.76 25.42 -48.49
C ARG A 447 -18.81 23.90 -48.57
N VAL A 448 -18.05 23.23 -47.70
CA VAL A 448 -18.04 21.78 -47.58
C VAL A 448 -18.90 21.41 -46.39
N GLU A 449 -20.05 20.77 -46.65
CA GLU A 449 -20.91 20.22 -45.61
C GLU A 449 -20.66 18.72 -45.50
N ARG A 450 -20.21 18.29 -44.32
CA ARG A 450 -19.88 16.90 -44.05
C ARG A 450 -20.72 16.39 -42.90
N TYR A 451 -21.46 15.32 -43.15
CA TYR A 451 -22.06 14.53 -42.09
C TYR A 451 -20.96 13.84 -41.27
N VAL A 452 -20.93 14.12 -39.97
CA VAL A 452 -20.10 13.40 -39.01
C VAL A 452 -20.89 12.23 -38.40
N LEU A 453 -22.21 12.38 -38.26
CA LEU A 453 -23.14 11.32 -37.84
C LEU A 453 -24.44 11.44 -38.65
N ARG A 454 -25.04 10.31 -39.02
CA ARG A 454 -26.27 10.18 -39.80
C ARG A 454 -27.23 9.22 -39.10
N GLU A 455 -28.45 9.69 -38.81
CA GLU A 455 -29.58 8.87 -38.35
C GLU A 455 -29.25 7.92 -37.19
N VAL A 456 -28.49 8.41 -36.22
CA VAL A 456 -28.03 7.59 -35.08
C VAL A 456 -29.19 7.32 -34.12
N ASN A 457 -29.43 6.04 -33.85
CA ASN A 457 -30.43 5.56 -32.92
C ASN A 457 -29.77 4.70 -31.83
N ILE A 458 -29.64 5.23 -30.61
CA ILE A 458 -28.93 4.58 -29.51
C ILE A 458 -29.73 4.77 -28.21
N THR A 459 -29.83 3.69 -27.42
CA THR A 459 -30.39 3.73 -26.07
C THR A 459 -29.34 3.26 -25.07
N ILE A 460 -29.07 4.05 -24.03
CA ILE A 460 -28.16 3.73 -22.92
C ILE A 460 -28.97 3.61 -21.64
N ASN A 461 -28.96 2.43 -21.04
CA ASN A 461 -29.78 2.11 -19.88
C ASN A 461 -29.17 2.66 -18.57
N PRO A 462 -30.00 2.87 -17.52
CA PRO A 462 -29.50 3.26 -16.20
C PRO A 462 -28.43 2.32 -15.64
N GLY A 463 -27.32 2.89 -15.18
CA GLY A 463 -26.20 2.15 -14.57
C GLY A 463 -25.33 1.37 -15.56
N GLU A 464 -25.57 1.52 -16.86
CA GLU A 464 -24.81 0.85 -17.91
C GLU A 464 -23.40 1.44 -18.02
N VAL A 465 -22.39 0.56 -18.14
CA VAL A 465 -21.01 0.93 -18.50
C VAL A 465 -20.85 0.76 -20.00
N VAL A 466 -20.71 1.85 -20.74
CA VAL A 466 -20.63 1.89 -22.19
C VAL A 466 -19.25 2.35 -22.64
N ALA A 467 -18.64 1.63 -23.59
CA ALA A 467 -17.43 2.11 -24.24
C ALA A 467 -17.71 2.55 -25.69
N VAL A 468 -17.29 3.76 -26.03
CA VAL A 468 -17.40 4.34 -27.37
C VAL A 468 -16.08 4.13 -28.11
N VAL A 469 -16.12 3.32 -29.17
CA VAL A 469 -14.95 2.86 -29.92
C VAL A 469 -15.03 3.30 -31.38
N GLY A 470 -13.89 3.57 -31.99
CA GLY A 470 -13.81 4.06 -33.37
C GLY A 470 -12.48 4.75 -33.66
N ALA A 471 -12.14 4.88 -34.94
CA ALA A 471 -10.90 5.55 -35.38
C ALA A 471 -10.84 7.02 -34.91
N SER A 472 -9.64 7.61 -34.90
CA SER A 472 -9.50 9.04 -34.65
C SER A 472 -10.24 9.84 -35.72
N GLY A 473 -10.94 10.91 -35.33
CA GLY A 473 -11.80 11.69 -36.24
C GLY A 473 -13.09 11.00 -36.68
N ALA A 474 -13.44 9.83 -36.15
CA ALA A 474 -14.66 9.10 -36.54
C ALA A 474 -15.98 9.76 -36.07
N GLY A 475 -15.93 10.73 -35.14
CA GLY A 475 -17.11 11.39 -34.58
C GLY A 475 -17.46 10.99 -33.14
N LYS A 476 -16.57 10.28 -32.42
CA LYS A 476 -16.79 9.89 -31.01
C LYS A 476 -17.06 11.10 -30.11
N THR A 477 -16.16 12.09 -30.12
CA THR A 477 -16.32 13.34 -29.37
C THR A 477 -17.62 14.05 -29.76
N THR A 478 -17.97 14.08 -31.05
CA THR A 478 -19.24 14.65 -31.52
C THR A 478 -20.46 13.93 -30.93
N LEU A 479 -20.45 12.60 -30.87
CA LEU A 479 -21.49 11.82 -30.21
C LEU A 479 -21.62 12.20 -28.72
N LEU A 480 -20.49 12.26 -28.01
CA LEU A 480 -20.46 12.62 -26.60
C LEU A 480 -20.95 14.07 -26.36
N ARG A 481 -20.54 15.02 -27.20
CA ARG A 481 -21.00 16.42 -27.14
C ARG A 481 -22.53 16.50 -27.24
N MET A 482 -23.18 15.71 -28.09
CA MET A 482 -24.64 15.73 -28.21
C MET A 482 -25.34 15.21 -26.95
N ILE A 483 -24.78 14.18 -26.30
CA ILE A 483 -25.30 13.68 -25.01
C ILE A 483 -25.12 14.74 -23.93
N ILE A 484 -23.95 15.37 -23.87
CA ILE A 484 -23.67 16.42 -22.88
C ILE A 484 -24.56 17.64 -23.11
N GLY A 485 -24.75 18.05 -24.37
CA GLY A 485 -25.59 19.18 -24.77
C GLY A 485 -27.04 19.05 -24.32
N ALA A 486 -27.58 17.83 -24.34
CA ALA A 486 -28.94 17.57 -23.86
C ALA A 486 -29.10 17.68 -22.32
N SER A 487 -28.01 17.79 -21.56
CA SER A 487 -28.06 18.15 -20.13
C SER A 487 -27.98 19.66 -19.88
N MET A 488 -27.67 20.46 -20.91
CA MET A 488 -27.49 21.90 -20.81
C MET A 488 -28.82 22.62 -21.10
N LYS A 489 -29.05 23.74 -20.42
CA LYS A 489 -30.18 24.63 -20.73
C LYS A 489 -30.02 25.29 -22.11
N GLU A 490 -28.81 25.77 -22.40
CA GLU A 490 -28.46 26.45 -23.65
C GLU A 490 -27.13 25.88 -24.19
N PRO A 491 -27.17 24.74 -24.89
CA PRO A 491 -25.97 24.14 -25.45
C PRO A 491 -25.41 24.98 -26.62
N PRO A 492 -24.07 25.06 -26.79
CA PRO A 492 -23.49 25.59 -28.02
C PRO A 492 -23.91 24.74 -29.23
N ASP A 493 -23.91 25.31 -30.43
CA ASP A 493 -24.42 24.60 -31.61
C ASP A 493 -23.66 23.31 -31.92
N GLN A 494 -22.36 23.23 -31.59
CA GLN A 494 -21.59 21.99 -31.76
C GLN A 494 -22.02 20.84 -30.82
N TYR A 495 -22.79 21.15 -29.77
CA TYR A 495 -23.39 20.20 -28.81
C TYR A 495 -24.85 19.89 -29.14
N LYS A 496 -25.46 20.57 -30.11
CA LYS A 496 -26.81 20.25 -30.59
C LYS A 496 -26.76 19.27 -31.75
N PRO A 497 -27.72 18.33 -31.85
CA PRO A 497 -27.94 17.63 -33.10
C PRO A 497 -28.34 18.62 -34.21
N SER A 498 -27.97 18.35 -35.45
CA SER A 498 -28.51 19.08 -36.61
C SER A 498 -29.93 18.62 -36.92
N GLU A 499 -30.21 17.33 -36.73
CA GLU A 499 -31.52 16.70 -36.90
C GLU A 499 -31.71 15.61 -35.84
N GLY A 500 -32.98 15.27 -35.55
CA GLY A 500 -33.33 14.31 -34.50
C GLY A 500 -33.28 14.91 -33.10
N SER A 501 -33.29 14.04 -32.08
CA SER A 501 -33.30 14.49 -30.68
C SER A 501 -32.44 13.60 -29.79
N VAL A 502 -31.87 14.23 -28.75
CA VAL A 502 -31.18 13.55 -27.66
C VAL A 502 -31.92 13.91 -26.37
N SER A 503 -32.30 12.89 -25.60
CA SER A 503 -33.05 13.06 -24.35
C SER A 503 -32.30 12.42 -23.18
N LEU A 504 -32.28 13.13 -22.06
CA LEU A 504 -31.80 12.66 -20.77
C LEU A 504 -32.94 12.69 -19.74
N PRO A 505 -32.90 11.83 -18.73
CA PRO A 505 -33.88 11.83 -17.64
C PRO A 505 -33.82 13.13 -16.82
N GLY A 506 -34.95 13.55 -16.25
CA GLY A 506 -35.03 14.79 -15.47
C GLY A 506 -34.14 14.82 -14.21
N ASN A 507 -33.78 13.66 -13.67
CA ASN A 507 -32.85 13.55 -12.54
C ASN A 507 -31.38 13.41 -12.97
N ALA A 508 -31.05 13.64 -14.25
CA ALA A 508 -29.68 13.55 -14.75
C ALA A 508 -28.76 14.58 -14.08
N LYS A 509 -27.74 14.07 -13.39
CA LYS A 509 -26.62 14.83 -12.84
C LYS A 509 -25.34 14.35 -13.53
N LEU A 510 -25.02 15.04 -14.63
CA LEU A 510 -23.93 14.69 -15.53
C LEU A 510 -22.63 15.39 -15.12
N ALA A 511 -21.55 14.63 -15.02
CA ALA A 511 -20.18 15.14 -14.96
C ALA A 511 -19.40 14.64 -16.18
N CYS A 512 -18.59 15.50 -16.81
CA CYS A 512 -17.86 15.13 -18.01
C CYS A 512 -16.42 15.65 -18.06
N LEU A 513 -15.58 14.94 -18.79
CA LEU A 513 -14.23 15.36 -19.17
C LEU A 513 -14.06 15.22 -20.68
N LEU A 514 -13.97 16.35 -21.36
CA LEU A 514 -13.58 16.48 -22.76
C LEU A 514 -12.26 17.27 -22.82
N PRO A 515 -11.12 16.64 -23.11
CA PRO A 515 -9.82 17.30 -23.11
C PRO A 515 -9.81 18.59 -23.96
N GLY A 516 -9.36 19.70 -23.37
CA GLY A 516 -9.29 21.01 -24.03
C GLY A 516 -10.62 21.74 -24.26
N GLU A 517 -11.77 21.13 -23.91
CA GLU A 517 -13.09 21.76 -24.04
C GLU A 517 -13.80 21.91 -22.70
N MET A 518 -13.94 20.82 -21.96
CA MET A 518 -14.62 20.78 -20.66
C MET A 518 -13.78 19.95 -19.70
N GLU A 519 -13.07 20.64 -18.83
CA GLU A 519 -12.24 20.03 -17.81
C GLU A 519 -12.56 20.63 -16.45
N PRO A 520 -12.44 19.85 -15.36
CA PRO A 520 -12.52 20.41 -14.02
C PRO A 520 -11.44 21.49 -13.81
N ALA A 521 -11.86 22.64 -13.31
CA ALA A 521 -10.94 23.69 -12.89
C ALA A 521 -10.31 23.34 -11.53
N PHE A 522 -9.02 23.66 -11.38
CA PHE A 522 -8.30 23.53 -10.12
C PHE A 522 -7.70 24.89 -9.76
N GLY A 523 -7.85 25.31 -8.51
CA GLY A 523 -7.23 26.51 -8.01
C GLY A 523 -5.85 26.23 -7.42
N THR A 524 -5.48 27.03 -6.42
CA THR A 524 -4.22 26.85 -5.68
C THR A 524 -4.34 25.82 -4.58
N GLU A 525 -5.53 25.34 -4.22
CA GLU A 525 -5.75 24.34 -3.19
C GLU A 525 -5.04 23.01 -3.46
N THR A 526 -4.83 22.23 -2.40
CA THR A 526 -4.35 20.84 -2.54
C THR A 526 -5.44 19.93 -3.09
N LEU A 527 -5.06 18.77 -3.64
CA LEU A 527 -6.04 17.83 -4.19
C LEU A 527 -7.06 17.34 -3.15
N LEU A 528 -6.63 17.10 -1.91
CA LEU A 528 -7.57 16.67 -0.87
C LEU A 528 -8.53 17.80 -0.51
N GLU A 529 -8.05 19.04 -0.41
CA GLU A 529 -8.91 20.21 -0.18
C GLU A 529 -9.92 20.37 -1.32
N HIS A 530 -9.48 20.31 -2.58
CA HIS A 530 -10.33 20.42 -3.76
C HIS A 530 -11.50 19.42 -3.72
N VAL A 531 -11.19 18.15 -3.51
CA VAL A 531 -12.21 17.08 -3.47
C VAL A 531 -13.09 17.20 -2.21
N THR A 532 -12.50 17.59 -1.08
CA THR A 532 -13.22 17.76 0.19
C THR A 532 -14.22 18.91 0.13
N GLN A 533 -13.86 20.04 -0.49
CA GLN A 533 -14.75 21.20 -0.63
C GLN A 533 -16.04 20.82 -1.38
N LYS A 534 -15.94 19.94 -2.38
CA LYS A 534 -17.09 19.43 -3.14
C LYS A 534 -17.93 18.42 -2.36
N LEU A 535 -17.29 17.54 -1.57
CA LEU A 535 -17.96 16.44 -0.89
C LEU A 535 -18.49 16.80 0.52
N GLY A 536 -17.84 17.74 1.20
CA GLY A 536 -18.11 18.11 2.60
C GLY A 536 -17.46 17.21 3.66
N ASP A 537 -16.75 16.14 3.27
CA ASP A 537 -16.09 15.20 4.20
C ASP A 537 -14.68 14.81 3.71
N PRO A 538 -13.60 15.12 4.47
CA PRO A 538 -12.24 14.72 4.12
C PRO A 538 -12.05 13.21 3.97
N ALA A 539 -12.78 12.41 4.76
CA ALA A 539 -12.68 10.96 4.69
C ALA A 539 -13.24 10.40 3.38
N GLU A 540 -14.34 11.00 2.90
CA GLU A 540 -14.91 10.70 1.60
C GLU A 540 -13.99 11.18 0.47
N GLY A 541 -13.32 12.34 0.64
CA GLY A 541 -12.33 12.82 -0.32
C GLY A 541 -11.13 11.88 -0.48
N VAL A 542 -10.61 11.34 0.63
CA VAL A 542 -9.59 10.28 0.59
C VAL A 542 -10.11 9.03 -0.12
N GLU A 543 -11.37 8.64 0.09
CA GLU A 543 -11.98 7.51 -0.61
C GLU A 543 -12.01 7.75 -2.13
N VAL A 544 -12.47 8.91 -2.59
CA VAL A 544 -12.52 9.26 -4.02
C VAL A 544 -11.12 9.32 -4.65
N LEU A 545 -10.13 9.89 -3.97
CA LEU A 545 -8.74 9.88 -4.45
C LEU A 545 -8.17 8.46 -4.55
N ASN A 546 -8.50 7.58 -3.59
CA ASN A 546 -8.09 6.18 -3.62
C ASN A 546 -8.67 5.41 -4.82
N VAL A 547 -9.87 5.78 -5.26
CA VAL A 547 -10.56 5.17 -6.40
C VAL A 547 -9.83 5.44 -7.70
N VAL A 548 -9.37 6.66 -7.90
CA VAL A 548 -8.61 7.02 -9.10
C VAL A 548 -7.12 6.65 -9.00
N GLY A 549 -6.70 5.98 -7.92
CA GLY A 549 -5.32 5.53 -7.74
C GLY A 549 -4.37 6.62 -7.25
N LEU A 550 -4.89 7.69 -6.65
CA LEU A 550 -4.13 8.72 -5.93
C LEU A 550 -4.16 8.42 -4.43
N SER A 551 -3.74 7.21 -4.07
CA SER A 551 -3.80 6.69 -2.69
C SER A 551 -2.65 7.11 -1.78
N ASP A 552 -1.63 7.77 -2.33
CA ASP A 552 -0.47 8.23 -1.56
C ASP A 552 -0.81 9.52 -0.81
N ALA A 553 -0.35 9.61 0.44
CA ALA A 553 -0.51 10.80 1.26
C ALA A 553 0.19 12.03 0.65
N VAL A 554 1.24 11.83 -0.16
CA VAL A 554 1.86 12.91 -0.94
C VAL A 554 0.82 13.61 -1.81
N PHE A 555 -0.06 12.84 -2.46
CA PHE A 555 -1.08 13.43 -3.33
C PHE A 555 -2.13 14.22 -2.57
N TYR A 556 -2.37 13.92 -1.29
CA TYR A 556 -3.33 14.68 -0.48
C TYR A 556 -2.86 16.12 -0.23
N ARG A 557 -1.54 16.36 -0.28
CA ARG A 557 -0.93 17.69 -0.09
C ARG A 557 -0.45 18.32 -1.39
N ALA A 558 -0.39 17.55 -2.48
CA ALA A 558 0.02 18.06 -3.78
C ALA A 558 -1.03 19.02 -4.33
N ARG A 559 -0.57 20.07 -5.01
CA ARG A 559 -1.39 20.97 -5.83
C ARG A 559 -1.44 20.45 -7.26
N PHE A 560 -2.43 20.90 -8.03
CA PHE A 560 -2.68 20.34 -9.36
C PHE A 560 -1.51 20.57 -10.33
N ASP A 561 -0.84 21.71 -10.25
CA ASP A 561 0.31 22.09 -11.08
C ASP A 561 1.57 21.24 -10.81
N GLU A 562 1.75 20.77 -9.57
CA GLU A 562 2.84 19.89 -9.11
C GLU A 562 2.74 18.46 -9.64
N LEU A 563 1.62 18.09 -10.25
CA LEU A 563 1.34 16.73 -10.73
C LEU A 563 1.90 16.47 -12.14
N SER A 564 2.32 15.22 -12.38
CA SER A 564 2.59 14.74 -13.74
C SER A 564 1.30 14.68 -14.58
N THR A 565 1.41 14.63 -15.91
CA THR A 565 0.25 14.59 -16.82
C THR A 565 -0.73 13.46 -16.47
N GLY A 566 -0.23 12.25 -16.21
CA GLY A 566 -1.08 11.13 -15.80
C GLY A 566 -1.65 11.24 -14.38
N GLN A 567 -1.00 11.99 -13.49
CA GLN A 567 -1.58 12.31 -12.17
C GLN A 567 -2.69 13.37 -12.30
N LYS A 568 -2.50 14.38 -13.16
CA LYS A 568 -3.50 15.39 -13.51
C LYS A 568 -4.77 14.76 -14.08
N GLU A 569 -4.62 13.80 -15.00
CA GLU A 569 -5.76 13.06 -15.57
C GLU A 569 -6.58 12.34 -14.49
N ARG A 570 -5.91 11.68 -13.54
CA ARG A 570 -6.58 11.02 -12.41
C ARG A 570 -7.21 12.01 -11.43
N ALA A 571 -6.57 13.16 -11.19
CA ALA A 571 -7.12 14.22 -10.36
C ALA A 571 -8.42 14.79 -10.96
N LYS A 572 -8.47 14.99 -12.28
CA LYS A 572 -9.69 15.38 -13.00
C LYS A 572 -10.82 14.35 -12.78
N LEU A 573 -10.54 13.05 -12.91
CA LEU A 573 -11.52 11.99 -12.62
C LEU A 573 -12.03 12.02 -11.18
N ALA A 574 -11.15 12.29 -10.20
CA ALA A 574 -11.57 12.43 -8.80
C ALA A 574 -12.48 13.65 -8.62
N SER A 575 -12.15 14.77 -9.27
CA SER A 575 -12.98 15.97 -9.25
C SER A 575 -14.37 15.73 -9.86
N LEU A 576 -14.47 14.97 -10.96
CA LEU A 576 -15.77 14.57 -11.52
C LEU A 576 -16.59 13.72 -10.54
N LEU A 577 -15.98 12.71 -9.92
CA LEU A 577 -16.67 11.86 -8.94
C LEU A 577 -17.13 12.67 -7.72
N ALA A 578 -16.37 13.69 -7.32
CA ALA A 578 -16.70 14.57 -6.21
C ALA A 578 -17.98 15.38 -6.43
N GLU A 579 -18.40 15.60 -7.68
CA GLU A 579 -19.70 16.21 -8.03
C GLU A 579 -20.90 15.30 -7.70
N ARG A 580 -20.67 14.07 -7.21
CA ARG A 580 -21.69 13.04 -6.97
C ARG A 580 -22.57 12.77 -8.22
N PRO A 581 -21.99 12.55 -9.41
CA PRO A 581 -22.76 12.37 -10.64
C PRO A 581 -23.48 11.01 -10.67
N ASN A 582 -24.62 10.94 -11.37
CA ASN A 582 -25.25 9.68 -11.77
C ASN A 582 -25.00 9.34 -13.25
N ILE A 583 -24.43 10.28 -14.03
CA ILE A 583 -23.88 10.05 -15.37
C ILE A 583 -22.45 10.59 -15.42
N VAL A 584 -21.49 9.77 -15.87
CA VAL A 584 -20.10 10.19 -16.09
C VAL A 584 -19.72 9.96 -17.53
N ILE A 585 -19.23 11.01 -18.20
CA ILE A 585 -18.75 10.94 -19.59
C ILE A 585 -17.26 11.30 -19.63
N VAL A 586 -16.43 10.41 -20.18
CA VAL A 586 -15.00 10.68 -20.34
C VAL A 586 -14.58 10.41 -21.78
N ASP A 587 -14.12 11.45 -22.48
CA ASP A 587 -13.49 11.31 -23.79
C ASP A 587 -11.99 11.05 -23.65
N GLU A 588 -11.42 10.26 -24.55
CA GLU A 588 -10.03 9.83 -24.56
C GLU A 588 -9.54 9.28 -23.22
N PHE A 589 -10.35 8.41 -22.60
CA PHE A 589 -10.10 7.93 -21.26
C PHE A 589 -8.75 7.23 -21.11
N ALA A 590 -7.98 7.70 -20.12
CA ALA A 590 -6.67 7.19 -19.75
C ALA A 590 -5.66 7.26 -20.90
N ALA A 591 -5.81 8.18 -21.86
CA ALA A 591 -4.90 8.32 -22.99
C ALA A 591 -3.47 8.65 -22.57
N HIS A 592 -3.27 9.39 -21.48
CA HIS A 592 -1.95 9.78 -20.97
C HIS A 592 -1.42 8.88 -19.85
N LEU A 593 -2.09 7.76 -19.56
CA LEU A 593 -1.66 6.79 -18.54
C LEU A 593 -0.90 5.62 -19.17
N ASP A 594 0.15 5.17 -18.47
CA ASP A 594 0.80 3.90 -18.80
C ASP A 594 -0.22 2.74 -18.75
N PRO A 595 -0.03 1.66 -19.52
CA PRO A 595 -1.00 0.58 -19.63
C PRO A 595 -1.45 -0.03 -18.30
N LEU A 596 -0.55 -0.20 -17.32
CA LEU A 596 -0.89 -0.82 -16.04
C LEU A 596 -1.72 0.13 -15.18
N THR A 597 -1.34 1.41 -15.12
CA THR A 597 -2.11 2.42 -14.39
C THR A 597 -3.47 2.66 -15.05
N ALA A 598 -3.54 2.76 -16.38
CA ALA A 598 -4.79 2.91 -17.14
C ALA A 598 -5.78 1.79 -16.78
N GLN A 599 -5.33 0.54 -16.80
CA GLN A 599 -6.16 -0.61 -16.42
C GLN A 599 -6.59 -0.57 -14.94
N ARG A 600 -5.73 -0.08 -14.02
CA ARG A 600 -6.10 0.04 -12.59
C ARG A 600 -7.20 1.08 -12.40
N VAL A 601 -7.08 2.24 -13.04
CA VAL A 601 -8.09 3.30 -12.98
C VAL A 601 -9.39 2.83 -13.62
N ALA A 602 -9.33 2.24 -14.82
CA ALA A 602 -10.47 1.62 -15.51
C ALA A 602 -11.26 0.66 -14.60
N ARG A 603 -10.57 -0.33 -13.99
CA ARG A 603 -11.21 -1.33 -13.13
C ARG A 603 -11.86 -0.71 -11.90
N LYS A 604 -11.20 0.25 -11.25
CA LYS A 604 -11.73 0.89 -10.04
C LYS A 604 -12.93 1.78 -10.38
N LEU A 605 -12.87 2.52 -11.48
CA LEU A 605 -13.97 3.37 -11.95
C LEU A 605 -15.18 2.53 -12.35
N SER A 606 -14.99 1.47 -13.16
CA SER A 606 -16.04 0.52 -13.54
C SER A 606 -16.69 -0.13 -12.31
N ARG A 607 -15.89 -0.59 -11.34
CA ARG A 607 -16.42 -1.16 -10.08
C ARG A 607 -17.30 -0.16 -9.32
N ILE A 608 -16.91 1.11 -9.27
CA ILE A 608 -17.70 2.13 -8.57
C ILE A 608 -18.95 2.51 -9.34
N ALA A 609 -18.85 2.66 -10.64
CA ALA A 609 -20.00 2.91 -11.49
C ALA A 609 -21.07 1.82 -11.28
N ARG A 610 -20.67 0.55 -11.33
CA ARG A 610 -21.56 -0.60 -11.11
C ARG A 610 -22.11 -0.65 -9.68
N LYS A 611 -21.24 -0.50 -8.67
CA LYS A 611 -21.66 -0.54 -7.25
C LYS A 611 -22.72 0.52 -6.93
N HIS A 612 -22.62 1.69 -7.55
CA HIS A 612 -23.52 2.81 -7.29
C HIS A 612 -24.52 3.08 -8.42
N LYS A 613 -24.59 2.22 -9.44
CA LYS A 613 -25.43 2.37 -10.65
C LYS A 613 -25.27 3.74 -11.35
N ILE A 614 -24.04 4.25 -11.40
CA ILE A 614 -23.69 5.41 -12.22
C ILE A 614 -23.61 4.93 -13.68
N THR A 615 -24.30 5.60 -14.59
CA THR A 615 -24.15 5.36 -16.04
C THR A 615 -22.82 5.94 -16.49
N LEU A 616 -21.91 5.08 -16.96
CA LEU A 616 -20.54 5.46 -17.33
C LEU A 616 -20.35 5.33 -18.83
N ILE A 617 -20.03 6.43 -19.52
CA ILE A 617 -19.79 6.45 -20.96
C ILE A 617 -18.34 6.89 -21.19
N VAL A 618 -17.53 6.00 -21.76
CA VAL A 618 -16.09 6.22 -21.91
C VAL A 618 -15.69 6.03 -23.36
N SER A 619 -15.00 7.01 -23.95
CA SER A 619 -14.37 6.82 -25.26
C SER A 619 -12.94 6.31 -25.11
N THR A 620 -12.58 5.29 -25.88
CA THR A 620 -11.20 4.76 -25.94
C THR A 620 -11.00 3.92 -27.19
N ASN A 621 -9.76 3.86 -27.68
CA ASN A 621 -9.31 2.93 -28.72
C ASN A 621 -8.36 1.85 -28.18
N ARG A 622 -8.14 1.83 -26.85
CA ARG A 622 -7.14 0.95 -26.21
C ARG A 622 -7.78 -0.35 -25.75
N SER A 623 -7.36 -1.47 -26.35
CA SER A 623 -7.92 -2.79 -26.06
C SER A 623 -7.79 -3.22 -24.59
N GLU A 624 -6.67 -2.85 -23.95
CA GLU A 624 -6.41 -3.15 -22.55
C GLU A 624 -7.34 -2.39 -21.61
N ILE A 625 -7.78 -1.18 -21.98
CA ILE A 625 -8.76 -0.40 -21.24
C ILE A 625 -10.14 -1.03 -21.39
N LEU A 626 -10.54 -1.40 -22.61
CA LEU A 626 -11.81 -2.08 -22.86
C LEU A 626 -11.94 -3.37 -22.03
N LYS A 627 -10.89 -4.19 -22.03
CA LYS A 627 -10.81 -5.39 -21.18
C LYS A 627 -10.96 -5.04 -19.70
N ALA A 628 -10.26 -4.01 -19.22
CA ALA A 628 -10.25 -3.61 -17.81
C ALA A 628 -11.55 -2.93 -17.34
N LEU A 629 -12.26 -2.21 -18.23
CA LEU A 629 -13.58 -1.63 -17.96
C LEU A 629 -14.66 -2.73 -17.94
N ALA A 630 -14.48 -3.77 -18.77
CA ALA A 630 -15.48 -4.74 -19.23
C ALA A 630 -16.87 -4.08 -19.37
N PRO A 631 -17.07 -3.29 -20.43
CA PRO A 631 -18.32 -2.57 -20.63
C PRO A 631 -19.47 -3.56 -20.85
N ASP A 632 -20.69 -3.13 -20.53
CA ASP A 632 -21.94 -3.84 -20.83
C ASP A 632 -22.26 -3.75 -22.33
N SER A 633 -21.91 -2.63 -22.97
CA SER A 633 -22.08 -2.43 -24.41
C SER A 633 -20.98 -1.59 -25.05
N LEU A 634 -20.82 -1.79 -26.35
CA LEU A 634 -19.91 -1.03 -27.20
C LEU A 634 -20.73 -0.17 -28.16
N ILE A 635 -20.37 1.11 -28.27
CA ILE A 635 -20.87 1.98 -29.33
C ILE A 635 -19.75 2.14 -30.35
N TYR A 636 -19.95 1.57 -31.53
CA TYR A 636 -19.04 1.73 -32.65
C TYR A 636 -19.39 3.00 -33.41
N VAL A 637 -18.40 3.88 -33.60
CA VAL A 637 -18.54 5.14 -34.33
C VAL A 637 -17.56 5.14 -35.50
N GLY A 638 -18.07 5.32 -36.72
CA GLY A 638 -17.26 5.30 -37.93
C GLY A 638 -18.03 5.63 -39.19
N TYR A 639 -17.35 6.24 -40.17
CA TYR A 639 -17.87 6.52 -41.52
C TYR A 639 -19.25 7.21 -41.54
N GLY A 640 -19.51 8.11 -40.59
CA GLY A 640 -20.78 8.84 -40.53
C GLY A 640 -21.92 8.08 -39.84
N ARG A 641 -21.67 6.92 -39.24
CA ARG A 641 -22.67 6.12 -38.52
C ARG A 641 -22.22 5.82 -37.09
N ALA A 642 -23.18 5.55 -36.22
CA ALA A 642 -22.93 4.98 -34.91
C ALA A 642 -23.99 3.93 -34.58
N TYR A 643 -23.58 2.79 -34.03
CA TYR A 643 -24.49 1.73 -33.58
C TYR A 643 -23.99 1.11 -32.28
N LYS A 644 -24.93 0.57 -31.49
CA LYS A 644 -24.66 -0.11 -30.22
C LYS A 644 -24.66 -1.62 -30.45
N ALA A 645 -23.70 -2.32 -29.85
CA ALA A 645 -23.61 -3.78 -29.80
C ALA A 645 -23.39 -4.25 -28.35
N GLU A 646 -23.77 -5.48 -28.04
CA GLU A 646 -23.44 -6.08 -26.74
C GLU A 646 -21.96 -6.42 -26.66
N ALA A 647 -21.34 -6.26 -25.48
CA ALA A 647 -19.89 -6.48 -25.35
C ALA A 647 -19.48 -7.95 -25.56
N SER A 648 -20.40 -8.90 -25.41
CA SER A 648 -20.23 -10.34 -25.68
C SER A 648 -20.03 -10.66 -27.16
N GLU A 649 -20.42 -9.77 -28.07
CA GLU A 649 -20.39 -9.97 -29.53
C GLU A 649 -19.10 -9.45 -30.18
N THR A 650 -18.02 -9.21 -29.41
CA THR A 650 -16.81 -8.63 -29.99
C THR A 650 -16.22 -9.57 -31.06
N PRO A 651 -16.08 -9.13 -32.33
CA PRO A 651 -15.36 -9.91 -33.31
C PRO A 651 -13.90 -10.00 -32.86
N THR A 652 -13.38 -11.22 -32.78
CA THR A 652 -11.96 -11.49 -32.59
C THR A 652 -11.16 -10.67 -33.62
N PRO A 653 -10.17 -9.85 -33.22
CA PRO A 653 -9.35 -9.15 -34.19
C PRO A 653 -8.63 -10.19 -35.03
N GLN A 654 -8.99 -10.31 -36.31
CA GLN A 654 -8.15 -11.00 -37.27
C GLN A 654 -6.85 -10.21 -37.38
N HIS A 655 -5.73 -10.88 -37.10
CA HIS A 655 -4.39 -10.35 -37.29
C HIS A 655 -4.27 -9.72 -38.69
N GLN A 656 -3.91 -8.44 -38.75
CA GLN A 656 -3.23 -7.84 -39.89
C GLN A 656 -1.80 -7.52 -39.49
#